data_AF-A0A8H7EIJ8-F1
#
_entry.id   AF-A0A8H7EIJ8-F1
#
_cell.length_a   1.000
_cell.length_b   1.000
_cell.length_c   1.000
_cell.angle_alpha   90.00
_cell.angle_beta   90.00
_cell.angle_gamma   90.00
#
_symmetry.space_group_name_H-M   'P 1'
#
loop_
_entity.id
_entity.type
_entity.pdbx_description
1 polymer ?
#
loop_
_entity_poly.entity_id
_entity_poly.type
_entity_poly.pdbx_seq_one_letter_code
_entity_poly.pdbx_strand_id
1 'polypeptide(L)'
;ATPRPRCRARSPPLHLELFRRSSTATTTTTNMSAKIDSETLKQYLADSPPSIVPLAIKPHFDALTDKEKLYAHHLSVACFAGTRVVLRQVSPESEHIYDFIVALHKHTKGDYASLANDTGLSHEEIDAYLDYSAQFLGNLGNFKSFGDSKFVPRLDPRQLKALATASKDTLAIYDKFKDAIYTGNDVGKLHLGYPGAGHISTYYPDSPDITSERISSVSDFLEGKGLLPENTRIRKTKDGYEVLIASASDSPAAEQRDLKESEWTMDDGSKLKLVFGDYSKEMDTIAYHIEQAKKYAANDHQVKMMEEYSKSFRTGSLQAFKESQKAWVQDKGPQVESDIGFIETYRDPHGIRGEWEGFVAMVNKERTRAFGKLVETAPQYIPLLPWDKSFEKDKFLSPDFTSLEVLTFAGSGIPAGINIPNYDDIRQNFGFKNVSLGNILSAKAPNESVPFIKERDLATYQKYRDPAFEVQVGLHELLGHGCGKLLQETEPGVFNFDKENPPISPLSGQPIKSWYKPGQTWGSTFGAIAASYEECRAECVAMALSCEFPILQLFGFGDGKADMKSEAGDVLFTAYLQMARAGIAALEFWDPKSRKWGQAHMQARFSILRTFLNAGVEFCQLEWEKDDLSDLTIRLERDRILDLGRPAVNDYLQKLHIYKATADVTAAKKMYDEITSVEPFYENMVRPAVLKKKQPRKVFVQANTVEKDGKVDLIEYEATNKGMIQSCVDREQASSHQNFIMKFSLLALASAYTASAAVIGERAAYAVKGTPEGFGKGTTGGGSAACVVPSSVSELKTWLTDSTARCIVLDKEYNFKGTEGTTTATGCRPASNKCPGNGGQDAINSANWCTNGNAGAGATSVTVKYDNAGVTAINLGSNKSIIGVGNKGVIRGKGLRIANGAKNIIIQNIHITELNPQYIWGGDAITLDGADLVWVDHVKISLIGRQMFVAGYGNSNRVTISNTEFDGQTSWSASCDGRHYWAILLLGGGDLITMKGNYIHHTSGRSPKVGGQGNTLLHAVNNYFYSNTGHAFDIEAGGMVVAEGNVFQNVNTPLLNNNGQLFSAPSTSANTVCSSSLGHTCQLNAFGSSGSFSGSQTDFLVNFKGKNVASAAAASSNVANTAGVGKI
;
A
#
# COMPACT_ATOMS: atom_id res chain seq x y z
N ALA A 1 14.99 2.27 -73.13
CA ALA A 1 14.86 1.03 -73.92
C ALA A 1 15.41 -0.13 -73.09
N THR A 2 14.61 -1.18 -72.96
CA THR A 2 14.81 -2.49 -72.29
C THR A 2 16.00 -3.31 -72.86
N PRO A 3 16.50 -4.41 -72.24
CA PRO A 3 15.70 -5.53 -71.66
C PRO A 3 16.19 -6.29 -70.40
N ARG A 4 15.26 -7.12 -69.89
CA ARG A 4 15.31 -8.07 -68.75
C ARG A 4 16.11 -9.37 -69.03
N PRO A 5 16.30 -10.28 -68.04
CA PRO A 5 15.34 -11.41 -67.83
C PRO A 5 15.07 -11.76 -66.33
N ARG A 6 13.79 -11.88 -65.90
CA ARG A 6 12.99 -13.09 -65.54
C ARG A 6 13.50 -13.97 -64.36
N CYS A 7 12.69 -14.06 -63.29
CA CYS A 7 12.27 -15.35 -62.69
C CYS A 7 10.93 -15.24 -61.93
N ARG A 8 10.26 -16.39 -61.78
CA ARG A 8 8.80 -16.64 -61.69
C ARG A 8 8.15 -16.31 -60.33
N ALA A 9 6.95 -15.73 -60.38
CA ALA A 9 5.93 -15.83 -59.33
C ALA A 9 4.86 -16.87 -59.75
N ARG A 10 4.40 -17.69 -58.80
CA ARG A 10 3.23 -18.59 -58.95
C ARG A 10 2.20 -18.19 -57.91
N SER A 11 1.06 -17.65 -58.36
CA SER A 11 -0.23 -17.66 -57.65
C SER A 11 -0.95 -18.99 -57.94
N PRO A 12 -1.86 -19.47 -57.07
CA PRO A 12 -3.21 -19.85 -57.54
C PRO A 12 -4.30 -19.60 -56.45
N PRO A 13 -5.60 -20.00 -56.60
CA PRO A 13 -6.68 -19.08 -56.99
C PRO A 13 -7.92 -19.10 -56.06
N LEU A 14 -8.83 -18.14 -56.26
CA LEU A 14 -10.22 -18.18 -55.78
C LEU A 14 -11.07 -19.05 -56.71
N HIS A 15 -11.81 -20.02 -56.15
CA HIS A 15 -13.14 -20.43 -56.66
C HIS A 15 -13.92 -21.24 -55.60
N LEU A 16 -15.14 -20.77 -55.35
CA LEU A 16 -16.21 -21.44 -54.61
C LEU A 16 -16.88 -22.48 -55.52
N GLU A 17 -17.07 -23.73 -55.06
CA GLU A 17 -18.24 -24.53 -55.46
C GLU A 17 -18.54 -25.72 -54.53
N LEU A 18 -19.79 -25.71 -54.07
CA LEU A 18 -20.66 -26.73 -53.47
C LEU A 18 -20.22 -28.21 -53.45
N PHE A 19 -20.29 -28.82 -52.26
CA PHE A 19 -20.87 -30.17 -52.10
C PHE A 19 -21.75 -30.22 -50.84
N ARG A 20 -23.07 -30.24 -51.06
CA ARG A 20 -24.05 -30.77 -50.11
C ARG A 20 -23.85 -32.28 -49.98
N ARG A 21 -23.67 -32.78 -48.76
CA ARG A 21 -24.10 -34.14 -48.39
C ARG A 21 -24.99 -34.05 -47.15
N SER A 22 -26.25 -34.41 -47.35
CA SER A 22 -27.22 -34.76 -46.33
C SER A 22 -26.78 -36.05 -45.63
N SER A 23 -26.74 -36.04 -44.30
CA SER A 23 -26.87 -37.26 -43.51
C SER A 23 -27.69 -36.97 -42.25
N THR A 24 -28.97 -37.28 -42.33
CA THR A 24 -29.80 -37.65 -41.19
C THR A 24 -29.14 -38.84 -40.48
N ALA A 25 -28.75 -38.68 -39.22
CA ALA A 25 -28.36 -39.80 -38.35
C ALA A 25 -28.97 -39.61 -36.97
N THR A 26 -29.87 -40.53 -36.68
CA THR A 26 -30.68 -40.72 -35.49
C THR A 26 -29.82 -40.88 -34.24
N THR A 27 -30.21 -40.18 -33.18
CA THR A 27 -29.70 -40.30 -31.82
C THR A 27 -29.80 -41.75 -31.34
N THR A 28 -28.65 -42.42 -31.20
CA THR A 28 -28.52 -43.61 -30.34
C THR A 28 -27.29 -43.40 -29.46
N THR A 29 -27.57 -43.00 -28.22
CA THR A 29 -26.59 -42.86 -27.14
C THR A 29 -26.03 -44.23 -26.78
N THR A 30 -24.79 -44.49 -27.18
CA THR A 30 -23.94 -45.52 -26.57
C THR A 30 -22.75 -44.82 -25.92
N ASN A 31 -22.79 -44.76 -24.59
CA ASN A 31 -21.69 -44.33 -23.74
C ASN A 31 -20.50 -45.29 -23.92
N MET A 32 -19.53 -44.92 -24.75
CA MET A 32 -18.17 -45.45 -24.64
C MET A 32 -17.27 -44.33 -24.11
N SER A 33 -16.85 -44.49 -22.85
CA SER A 33 -15.81 -43.70 -22.19
C SER A 33 -14.50 -43.83 -22.98
N ALA A 34 -14.24 -42.87 -23.87
CA ALA A 34 -12.95 -42.74 -24.51
C ALA A 34 -11.94 -42.23 -23.46
N LYS A 35 -10.81 -42.95 -23.28
CA LYS A 35 -9.67 -42.42 -22.53
C LYS A 35 -9.21 -41.13 -23.21
N ILE A 36 -8.86 -40.11 -22.41
CA ILE A 36 -8.18 -38.91 -22.91
C ILE A 36 -6.91 -39.38 -23.64
N ASP A 37 -6.73 -38.97 -24.88
CA ASP A 37 -5.55 -39.37 -25.65
C ASP A 37 -4.27 -38.77 -25.03
N SER A 38 -3.15 -39.45 -25.24
CA SER A 38 -1.88 -39.09 -24.60
C SER A 38 -1.34 -37.72 -25.03
N GLU A 39 -1.67 -37.23 -26.23
CA GLU A 39 -1.22 -35.91 -26.68
C GLU A 39 -2.04 -34.78 -26.04
N THR A 40 -3.35 -35.00 -25.86
CA THR A 40 -4.20 -34.08 -25.12
C THR A 40 -3.77 -34.00 -23.65
N LEU A 41 -3.50 -35.15 -23.00
CA LEU A 41 -3.08 -35.18 -21.59
C LEU A 41 -1.77 -34.41 -21.33
N LYS A 42 -0.83 -34.38 -22.29
CA LYS A 42 0.43 -33.62 -22.18
C LYS A 42 0.20 -32.12 -21.95
N GLN A 43 -0.93 -31.57 -22.41
CA GLN A 43 -1.25 -30.14 -22.25
C GLN A 43 -1.65 -29.79 -20.81
N TYR A 44 -2.12 -30.78 -20.06
CA TYR A 44 -2.55 -30.68 -18.67
C TYR A 44 -1.50 -31.19 -17.70
N LEU A 45 -0.31 -31.59 -18.14
CA LEU A 45 0.78 -31.89 -17.21
C LEU A 45 1.33 -30.61 -16.60
N ALA A 46 1.75 -30.68 -15.34
CA ALA A 46 2.52 -29.63 -14.70
C ALA A 46 3.76 -29.25 -15.52
N ASP A 47 4.13 -27.98 -15.50
CA ASP A 47 5.34 -27.48 -16.14
C ASP A 47 6.56 -28.07 -15.41
N SER A 48 7.57 -28.52 -16.17
CA SER A 48 8.76 -29.16 -15.61
C SER A 48 10.00 -28.75 -16.41
N PRO A 49 10.90 -27.93 -15.82
CA PRO A 49 10.71 -27.22 -14.54
C PRO A 49 9.70 -26.07 -14.67
N PRO A 50 9.02 -25.65 -13.58
CA PRO A 50 8.28 -24.41 -13.55
C PRO A 50 9.22 -23.20 -13.57
N SER A 51 8.72 -22.03 -14.01
CA SER A 51 9.50 -20.78 -13.98
C SER A 51 9.35 -20.10 -12.63
N ILE A 52 10.27 -20.31 -11.70
CA ILE A 52 10.25 -19.71 -10.36
C ILE A 52 11.11 -18.44 -10.33
N VAL A 53 10.57 -17.34 -9.81
CA VAL A 53 11.26 -16.05 -9.73
C VAL A 53 11.11 -15.42 -8.34
N PRO A 54 12.11 -14.65 -7.85
CA PRO A 54 11.97 -13.94 -6.59
C PRO A 54 11.09 -12.71 -6.76
N LEU A 55 10.20 -12.45 -5.80
CA LEU A 55 9.55 -11.16 -5.66
C LEU A 55 10.46 -10.23 -4.85
N ALA A 56 11.47 -9.65 -5.51
CA ALA A 56 12.48 -8.85 -4.84
C ALA A 56 11.88 -7.58 -4.23
N ILE A 57 12.15 -7.33 -2.94
CA ILE A 57 11.54 -6.18 -2.25
C ILE A 57 12.42 -5.51 -1.18
N LYS A 58 13.48 -6.18 -0.73
CA LYS A 58 14.30 -5.75 0.42
C LYS A 58 14.70 -4.27 0.43
N PRO A 59 15.23 -3.66 -0.64
CA PRO A 59 15.64 -2.25 -0.60
C PRO A 59 14.48 -1.29 -0.30
N HIS A 60 13.28 -1.60 -0.80
CA HIS A 60 12.08 -0.80 -0.60
C HIS A 60 11.47 -1.02 0.78
N PHE A 61 11.51 -2.26 1.29
CA PHE A 61 11.08 -2.56 2.65
C PHE A 61 12.02 -1.94 3.70
N ASP A 62 13.32 -2.02 3.51
CA ASP A 62 14.32 -1.48 4.45
C ASP A 62 14.20 0.05 4.58
N ALA A 63 13.74 0.74 3.53
CA ALA A 63 13.50 2.17 3.49
C ALA A 63 12.26 2.64 4.29
N LEU A 64 11.38 1.72 4.70
CA LEU A 64 10.23 2.04 5.55
C LEU A 64 10.66 2.33 6.99
N THR A 65 9.92 3.24 7.64
CA THR A 65 9.97 3.42 9.09
C THR A 65 9.41 2.21 9.83
N ASP A 66 9.76 2.04 11.11
CA ASP A 66 9.24 0.92 11.92
C ASP A 66 7.70 0.90 11.98
N LYS A 67 7.06 2.08 12.02
CA LYS A 67 5.59 2.22 11.95
C LYS A 67 5.04 1.69 10.62
N GLU A 68 5.63 2.10 9.50
CA GLU A 68 5.21 1.64 8.17
C GLU A 68 5.45 0.14 7.97
N LYS A 69 6.54 -0.41 8.53
CA LYS A 69 6.81 -1.85 8.52
C LYS A 69 5.75 -2.63 9.31
N LEU A 70 5.30 -2.13 10.46
CA LEU A 70 4.21 -2.74 11.25
C LEU A 70 2.87 -2.65 10.51
N TYR A 71 2.58 -1.53 9.86
CA TYR A 71 1.42 -1.38 8.98
C TYR A 71 1.44 -2.43 7.84
N ALA A 72 2.55 -2.50 7.11
CA ALA A 72 2.76 -3.45 6.02
C ALA A 72 2.71 -4.91 6.49
N HIS A 73 3.24 -5.21 7.68
CA HIS A 73 3.22 -6.53 8.29
C HIS A 73 1.80 -7.03 8.51
N HIS A 74 0.99 -6.28 9.27
CA HIS A 74 -0.35 -6.75 9.59
C HIS A 74 -1.25 -6.85 8.35
N LEU A 75 -1.13 -5.92 7.40
CA LEU A 75 -1.81 -6.05 6.11
C LEU A 75 -1.35 -7.27 5.32
N SER A 76 -0.04 -7.57 5.31
CA SER A 76 0.48 -8.77 4.63
C SER A 76 -0.06 -10.06 5.26
N VAL A 77 -0.15 -10.12 6.59
CA VAL A 77 -0.76 -11.25 7.30
C VAL A 77 -2.24 -11.37 6.97
N ALA A 78 -2.98 -10.26 6.92
CA ALA A 78 -4.38 -10.25 6.51
C ALA A 78 -4.55 -10.77 5.07
N CYS A 79 -3.73 -10.30 4.11
CA CYS A 79 -3.76 -10.78 2.73
C CYS A 79 -3.55 -12.30 2.68
N PHE A 80 -2.49 -12.79 3.33
CA PHE A 80 -2.15 -14.21 3.32
C PHE A 80 -3.11 -15.11 4.10
N ALA A 81 -3.83 -14.59 5.10
CA ALA A 81 -4.88 -15.35 5.78
C ALA A 81 -5.99 -15.82 4.82
N GLY A 82 -6.25 -15.06 3.75
CA GLY A 82 -7.19 -15.48 2.70
C GLY A 82 -6.63 -16.48 1.68
N THR A 83 -5.40 -16.98 1.82
CA THR A 83 -4.88 -18.10 1.01
C THR A 83 -5.83 -19.30 1.03
N ARG A 84 -6.42 -19.59 2.20
CA ARG A 84 -7.38 -20.69 2.36
C ARG A 84 -8.72 -20.39 1.68
N VAL A 85 -9.11 -19.12 1.57
CA VAL A 85 -10.30 -18.70 0.81
C VAL A 85 -10.10 -19.00 -0.67
N VAL A 86 -8.97 -18.57 -1.26
CA VAL A 86 -8.64 -18.82 -2.67
C VAL A 86 -8.63 -20.32 -2.97
N LEU A 87 -7.92 -21.12 -2.17
CA LEU A 87 -7.87 -22.58 -2.34
C LEU A 87 -9.28 -23.19 -2.40
N ARG A 88 -10.21 -22.74 -1.54
CA ARG A 88 -11.61 -23.20 -1.51
C ARG A 88 -12.49 -22.58 -2.61
N GLN A 89 -12.06 -21.50 -3.25
CA GLN A 89 -12.70 -20.92 -4.43
C GLN A 89 -12.25 -21.61 -5.73
N VAL A 90 -11.05 -22.21 -5.79
CA VAL A 90 -10.53 -22.92 -6.97
C VAL A 90 -11.15 -24.30 -7.18
N SER A 91 -10.96 -25.23 -6.25
CA SER A 91 -11.46 -26.60 -6.38
C SER A 91 -11.61 -27.28 -5.01
N PRO A 92 -12.50 -28.29 -4.88
CA PRO A 92 -12.74 -28.97 -3.60
C PRO A 92 -11.48 -29.60 -3.00
N GLU A 93 -10.55 -30.05 -3.85
CA GLU A 93 -9.34 -30.73 -3.41
C GLU A 93 -8.14 -29.80 -3.12
N SER A 94 -8.19 -28.53 -3.54
CA SER A 94 -7.02 -27.65 -3.49
C SER A 94 -6.50 -27.43 -2.07
N GLU A 95 -7.39 -27.20 -1.09
CA GLU A 95 -6.96 -27.03 0.30
C GLU A 95 -6.23 -28.26 0.85
N HIS A 96 -6.68 -29.47 0.49
CA HIS A 96 -6.06 -30.71 0.94
C HIS A 96 -4.72 -30.99 0.25
N ILE A 97 -4.56 -30.60 -1.02
CA ILE A 97 -3.28 -30.67 -1.71
C ILE A 97 -2.27 -29.71 -1.06
N TYR A 98 -2.70 -28.49 -0.71
CA TYR A 98 -1.88 -27.54 0.04
C TYR A 98 -1.41 -28.11 1.38
N ASP A 99 -2.34 -28.66 2.16
CA ASP A 99 -2.04 -29.30 3.46
C ASP A 99 -1.03 -30.46 3.30
N PHE A 100 -1.16 -31.25 2.23
CA PHE A 100 -0.23 -32.34 1.94
C PHE A 100 1.19 -31.84 1.65
N ILE A 101 1.32 -30.81 0.82
CA ILE A 101 2.63 -30.21 0.50
C ILE A 101 3.30 -29.68 1.77
N VAL A 102 2.54 -28.93 2.59
CA VAL A 102 3.05 -28.38 3.86
C VAL A 102 3.41 -29.49 4.86
N ALA A 103 2.55 -30.50 5.01
CA ALA A 103 2.78 -31.61 5.94
C ALA A 103 3.99 -32.46 5.54
N LEU A 104 4.13 -32.79 4.25
CA LEU A 104 5.26 -33.58 3.76
C LEU A 104 6.57 -32.81 3.93
N HIS A 105 6.60 -31.52 3.61
CA HIS A 105 7.80 -30.70 3.81
C HIS A 105 8.20 -30.59 5.29
N LYS A 106 7.23 -30.41 6.20
CA LYS A 106 7.49 -30.40 7.65
C LYS A 106 8.05 -31.74 8.15
N HIS A 107 7.52 -32.85 7.63
CA HIS A 107 8.00 -34.18 7.97
C HIS A 107 9.45 -34.41 7.54
N THR A 108 9.80 -34.00 6.31
CA THR A 108 11.15 -34.17 5.76
C THR A 108 12.14 -33.09 6.19
N LYS A 109 11.67 -31.98 6.76
CA LYS A 109 12.49 -30.80 7.07
C LYS A 109 13.24 -30.28 5.83
N GLY A 110 12.64 -30.43 4.65
CA GLY A 110 13.25 -30.06 3.36
C GLY A 110 14.30 -31.05 2.82
N ASP A 111 14.57 -32.16 3.51
CA ASP A 111 15.48 -33.21 3.05
C ASP A 111 14.75 -34.22 2.13
N TYR A 112 14.58 -33.80 0.89
CA TYR A 112 13.96 -34.63 -0.14
C TYR A 112 14.85 -35.76 -0.67
N ALA A 113 16.16 -35.72 -0.43
CA ALA A 113 17.06 -36.81 -0.81
C ALA A 113 16.84 -38.04 0.10
N SER A 114 16.70 -37.81 1.41
CA SER A 114 16.30 -38.86 2.35
C SER A 114 14.90 -39.39 2.05
N LEU A 115 13.95 -38.50 1.70
CA LEU A 115 12.59 -38.92 1.30
C LEU A 115 12.61 -39.87 0.09
N ALA A 116 13.48 -39.63 -0.90
CA ALA A 116 13.64 -40.51 -2.06
C ALA A 116 13.99 -41.94 -1.62
N ASN A 117 14.97 -42.08 -0.73
CA ASN A 117 15.40 -43.37 -0.18
C ASN A 117 14.28 -44.06 0.62
N ASP A 118 13.58 -43.31 1.48
CA ASP A 118 12.54 -43.85 2.36
C ASP A 118 11.30 -44.33 1.58
N THR A 119 11.01 -43.67 0.46
CA THR A 119 9.83 -43.97 -0.38
C THR A 119 10.16 -44.90 -1.56
N GLY A 120 11.45 -45.15 -1.83
CA GLY A 120 11.92 -45.93 -2.96
C GLY A 120 11.75 -45.22 -4.31
N LEU A 121 11.61 -43.89 -4.29
CA LEU A 121 11.48 -43.07 -5.49
C LEU A 121 12.86 -42.58 -5.98
N SER A 122 12.98 -42.42 -7.29
CA SER A 122 14.10 -41.78 -7.96
C SER A 122 14.14 -40.27 -7.68
N HIS A 123 15.30 -39.64 -7.94
CA HIS A 123 15.44 -38.20 -7.79
C HIS A 123 14.57 -37.45 -8.79
N GLU A 124 14.41 -37.98 -10.01
CA GLU A 124 13.56 -37.42 -11.05
C GLU A 124 12.06 -37.43 -10.66
N GLU A 125 11.60 -38.47 -9.96
CA GLU A 125 10.22 -38.53 -9.42
C GLU A 125 10.00 -37.54 -8.28
N ILE A 126 11.02 -37.32 -7.45
CA ILE A 126 11.00 -36.29 -6.41
C ILE A 126 10.97 -34.89 -7.03
N ASP A 127 11.78 -34.64 -8.05
CA ASP A 127 11.80 -33.36 -8.78
C ASP A 127 10.45 -33.10 -9.45
N ALA A 128 9.82 -34.11 -10.05
CA ALA A 128 8.47 -34.00 -10.61
C ALA A 128 7.42 -33.59 -9.55
N TYR A 129 7.59 -34.02 -8.30
CA TYR A 129 6.70 -33.64 -7.20
C TYR A 129 6.96 -32.20 -6.75
N LEU A 130 8.23 -31.81 -6.66
CA LEU A 130 8.64 -30.46 -6.33
C LEU A 130 8.17 -29.46 -7.39
N ASP A 131 8.25 -29.82 -8.67
CA ASP A 131 7.77 -29.03 -9.81
C ASP A 131 6.26 -28.78 -9.71
N TYR A 132 5.49 -29.86 -9.52
CA TYR A 132 4.04 -29.75 -9.29
C TYR A 132 3.72 -28.87 -8.08
N SER A 133 4.42 -29.09 -6.96
CA SER A 133 4.19 -28.35 -5.71
C SER A 133 4.47 -26.86 -5.89
N ALA A 134 5.56 -26.49 -6.55
CA ALA A 134 5.89 -25.08 -6.79
C ALA A 134 4.88 -24.40 -7.73
N GLN A 135 4.44 -25.08 -8.80
CA GLN A 135 3.39 -24.56 -9.68
C GLN A 135 2.05 -24.43 -8.94
N PHE A 136 1.68 -25.44 -8.14
CA PHE A 136 0.49 -25.44 -7.30
C PHE A 136 0.45 -24.26 -6.34
N LEU A 137 1.52 -24.06 -5.57
CA LEU A 137 1.63 -22.96 -4.62
C LEU A 137 1.62 -21.59 -5.32
N GLY A 138 2.22 -21.49 -6.52
CA GLY A 138 2.18 -20.26 -7.30
C GLY A 138 0.82 -19.91 -7.90
N ASN A 139 -0.09 -20.89 -8.05
CA ASN A 139 -1.45 -20.69 -8.57
C ASN A 139 -2.52 -20.70 -7.45
N LEU A 140 -2.12 -20.96 -6.20
CA LEU A 140 -3.01 -21.24 -5.07
C LEU A 140 -4.11 -22.25 -5.40
N GLY A 141 -3.76 -23.30 -6.14
CA GLY A 141 -4.68 -24.34 -6.56
C GLY A 141 -4.14 -25.16 -7.73
N ASN A 142 -4.85 -26.22 -8.08
CA ASN A 142 -4.46 -27.16 -9.16
C ASN A 142 -5.02 -26.78 -10.54
N PHE A 143 -5.48 -25.55 -10.71
CA PHE A 143 -5.89 -24.96 -11.99
C PHE A 143 -5.05 -23.73 -12.25
N LYS A 144 -4.59 -23.56 -13.50
CA LYS A 144 -3.80 -22.40 -13.90
C LYS A 144 -4.66 -21.15 -13.73
N SER A 145 -4.18 -20.16 -12.98
CA SER A 145 -4.85 -18.86 -12.84
C SER A 145 -4.95 -18.12 -14.18
N PHE A 146 -4.10 -18.48 -15.14
CA PHE A 146 -4.22 -18.04 -16.52
C PHE A 146 -4.63 -19.19 -17.43
N GLY A 147 -5.91 -19.17 -17.81
CA GLY A 147 -6.51 -20.15 -18.74
C GLY A 147 -7.35 -21.23 -18.07
N ASP A 148 -7.52 -21.20 -16.74
CA ASP A 148 -8.50 -21.99 -15.96
C ASP A 148 -8.55 -23.48 -16.31
N SER A 149 -7.39 -24.03 -16.68
CA SER A 149 -7.19 -25.43 -17.00
C SER A 149 -6.47 -26.11 -15.85
N LYS A 150 -6.88 -27.33 -15.55
CA LYS A 150 -6.23 -28.16 -14.55
C LYS A 150 -4.81 -28.46 -14.97
N PHE A 151 -3.90 -28.57 -14.01
CA PHE A 151 -2.63 -29.23 -14.23
C PHE A 151 -2.45 -30.38 -13.25
N VAL A 152 -2.01 -31.52 -13.77
CA VAL A 152 -1.83 -32.76 -13.04
C VAL A 152 -0.34 -33.03 -12.80
N PRO A 153 0.03 -33.66 -11.67
CA PRO A 153 1.40 -34.07 -11.43
C PRO A 153 1.90 -34.98 -12.55
N ARG A 154 3.20 -34.92 -12.84
CA ARG A 154 3.85 -35.88 -13.74
C ARG A 154 4.11 -37.24 -13.09
N LEU A 155 3.85 -37.36 -11.79
CA LEU A 155 3.87 -38.62 -11.08
C LEU A 155 2.63 -39.44 -11.43
N ASP A 156 2.80 -40.74 -11.53
CA ASP A 156 1.68 -41.67 -11.52
C ASP A 156 1.07 -41.78 -10.11
N PRO A 157 -0.21 -42.18 -9.99
CA PRO A 157 -0.89 -42.32 -8.69
C PRO A 157 -0.15 -43.19 -7.67
N ARG A 158 0.60 -44.19 -8.13
CA ARG A 158 1.41 -45.06 -7.25
C ARG A 158 2.58 -44.32 -6.61
N GLN A 159 3.27 -43.47 -7.37
CA GLN A 159 4.42 -42.71 -6.88
C GLN A 159 3.97 -41.61 -5.90
N LEU A 160 2.88 -40.90 -6.23
CA LEU A 160 2.31 -39.91 -5.31
C LEU A 160 1.83 -40.56 -4.00
N LYS A 161 1.25 -41.77 -4.07
CA LYS A 161 0.92 -42.55 -2.89
C LYS A 161 2.16 -42.95 -2.08
N ALA A 162 3.27 -43.30 -2.72
CA ALA A 162 4.52 -43.62 -2.02
C ALA A 162 5.01 -42.42 -1.19
N LEU A 163 4.98 -41.21 -1.74
CA LEU A 163 5.25 -39.97 -0.99
C LEU A 163 4.33 -39.83 0.22
N ALA A 164 3.04 -40.12 0.04
CA ALA A 164 2.06 -40.01 1.12
C ALA A 164 2.33 -40.99 2.28
N THR A 165 2.96 -42.13 2.01
CA THR A 165 3.31 -43.11 3.07
C THR A 165 4.46 -42.68 3.98
N ALA A 166 5.12 -41.55 3.71
CA ALA A 166 6.18 -41.01 4.58
C ALA A 166 5.73 -40.83 6.04
N SER A 167 4.46 -40.48 6.26
CA SER A 167 3.87 -40.41 7.61
C SER A 167 2.39 -40.78 7.62
N LYS A 168 1.85 -41.06 8.82
CA LYS A 168 0.40 -41.30 8.99
C LYS A 168 -0.43 -40.06 8.62
N ASP A 169 0.07 -38.88 8.94
CA ASP A 169 -0.64 -37.61 8.69
C ASP A 169 -0.70 -37.30 7.20
N THR A 170 0.42 -37.43 6.49
CA THR A 170 0.47 -37.24 5.02
C THR A 170 -0.43 -38.24 4.29
N LEU A 171 -0.50 -39.49 4.76
CA LEU A 171 -1.38 -40.50 4.18
C LEU A 171 -2.86 -40.16 4.38
N ALA A 172 -3.23 -39.72 5.58
CA ALA A 172 -4.60 -39.33 5.90
C ALA A 172 -5.07 -38.10 5.08
N ILE A 173 -4.16 -37.16 4.79
CA ILE A 173 -4.45 -36.02 3.92
C ILE A 173 -4.58 -36.46 2.46
N TYR A 174 -3.66 -37.30 1.97
CA TYR A 174 -3.71 -37.87 0.62
C TYR A 174 -5.03 -38.55 0.29
N ASP A 175 -5.58 -39.32 1.23
CA ASP A 175 -6.86 -40.00 1.05
C ASP A 175 -8.04 -39.05 0.77
N LYS A 176 -7.93 -37.76 1.08
CA LYS A 176 -8.96 -36.74 0.82
C LYS A 176 -8.95 -36.20 -0.62
N PHE A 177 -7.84 -36.31 -1.36
CA PHE A 177 -7.72 -35.70 -2.70
C PHE A 177 -7.24 -36.65 -3.81
N LYS A 178 -6.76 -37.85 -3.48
CA LYS A 178 -6.13 -38.80 -4.41
C LYS A 178 -6.91 -39.06 -5.71
N ASP A 179 -8.24 -39.06 -5.65
CA ASP A 179 -9.09 -39.35 -6.80
C ASP A 179 -9.35 -38.10 -7.65
N ALA A 180 -9.34 -36.91 -7.02
CA ALA A 180 -9.61 -35.65 -7.69
C ALA A 180 -8.41 -35.12 -8.47
N ILE A 181 -7.18 -35.36 -8.00
CA ILE A 181 -5.97 -34.75 -8.56
C ILE A 181 -5.66 -35.16 -10.02
N TYR A 182 -6.08 -36.36 -10.47
CA TYR A 182 -5.84 -36.85 -11.85
C TYR A 182 -7.09 -36.86 -12.77
N THR A 183 -8.28 -36.49 -12.27
CA THR A 183 -9.58 -36.36 -13.00
C THR A 183 -10.09 -37.54 -13.85
N GLY A 184 -9.32 -38.63 -14.02
CA GLY A 184 -9.75 -39.79 -14.82
C GLY A 184 -9.99 -39.44 -16.30
N ASN A 185 -11.09 -39.94 -16.88
CA ASN A 185 -11.43 -39.74 -18.30
C ASN A 185 -12.37 -38.55 -18.56
N ASP A 186 -12.66 -37.72 -17.55
CA ASP A 186 -13.64 -36.63 -17.68
C ASP A 186 -12.96 -35.30 -18.05
N VAL A 187 -12.94 -35.01 -19.35
CA VAL A 187 -12.34 -33.78 -19.89
C VAL A 187 -13.06 -32.53 -19.39
N GLY A 188 -14.37 -32.60 -19.07
CA GLY A 188 -15.12 -31.47 -18.54
C GLY A 188 -14.52 -30.94 -17.24
N LYS A 189 -14.08 -31.86 -16.36
CA LYS A 189 -13.47 -31.58 -15.06
C LYS A 189 -12.03 -31.06 -15.12
N LEU A 190 -11.43 -31.00 -16.30
CA LEU A 190 -10.14 -30.36 -16.52
C LEU A 190 -10.25 -28.84 -16.68
N HIS A 191 -11.46 -28.27 -16.61
CA HIS A 191 -11.70 -26.84 -16.78
C HIS A 191 -12.59 -26.30 -15.66
N LEU A 192 -12.32 -25.05 -15.25
CA LEU A 192 -13.29 -24.30 -14.47
C LEU A 192 -14.44 -23.83 -15.36
N GLY A 193 -15.66 -23.84 -14.84
CA GLY A 193 -16.86 -23.56 -15.62
C GLY A 193 -18.15 -23.86 -14.87
N TYR A 194 -19.28 -23.76 -15.55
CA TYR A 194 -20.59 -24.10 -14.98
C TYR A 194 -20.68 -25.59 -14.58
N PRO A 195 -21.07 -25.93 -13.34
CA PRO A 195 -21.22 -27.32 -12.91
C PRO A 195 -22.20 -28.13 -13.76
N GLY A 196 -23.36 -27.55 -14.10
CA GLY A 196 -24.35 -28.18 -14.98
C GLY A 196 -23.86 -28.49 -16.40
N ALA A 197 -22.71 -27.94 -16.82
CA ALA A 197 -22.04 -28.26 -18.08
C ALA A 197 -20.93 -29.31 -17.93
N GLY A 198 -20.75 -29.89 -16.74
CA GLY A 198 -19.72 -30.90 -16.44
C GLY A 198 -18.36 -30.32 -16.06
N HIS A 199 -18.27 -29.01 -15.80
CA HIS A 199 -17.05 -28.33 -15.35
C HIS A 199 -16.97 -28.24 -13.82
N ILE A 200 -15.84 -27.73 -13.31
CA ILE A 200 -15.64 -27.51 -11.88
C ILE A 200 -15.87 -26.03 -11.53
N SER A 201 -16.64 -25.75 -10.48
CA SER A 201 -16.65 -24.44 -9.85
C SER A 201 -17.10 -24.56 -8.40
N THR A 202 -16.28 -24.04 -7.49
CA THR A 202 -16.55 -24.02 -6.04
C THR A 202 -17.18 -22.73 -5.55
N TYR A 203 -17.55 -21.81 -6.45
CA TYR A 203 -18.57 -20.79 -6.19
C TYR A 203 -19.97 -21.39 -6.04
N TYR A 204 -20.14 -22.64 -6.48
CA TYR A 204 -21.36 -23.43 -6.36
C TYR A 204 -21.17 -24.72 -5.55
N PRO A 205 -20.79 -24.61 -4.26
CA PRO A 205 -20.47 -25.79 -3.45
C PRO A 205 -21.67 -26.72 -3.29
N ASP A 206 -21.40 -28.02 -3.14
CA ASP A 206 -22.38 -29.10 -2.96
C ASP A 206 -23.51 -29.14 -4.01
N SER A 207 -23.28 -28.54 -5.19
CA SER A 207 -24.30 -28.31 -6.22
C SER A 207 -23.84 -28.77 -7.61
N PRO A 208 -23.44 -30.04 -7.79
CA PRO A 208 -22.84 -30.51 -9.04
C PRO A 208 -23.76 -30.44 -10.26
N ASP A 209 -25.09 -30.31 -10.05
CA ASP A 209 -26.12 -30.27 -11.08
C ASP A 209 -26.78 -28.89 -11.25
N ILE A 210 -26.26 -27.84 -10.60
CA ILE A 210 -26.82 -26.49 -10.76
C ILE A 210 -26.51 -25.94 -12.15
N THR A 211 -27.54 -25.44 -12.83
CA THR A 211 -27.43 -24.91 -14.20
C THR A 211 -27.22 -23.40 -14.21
N SER A 212 -26.70 -22.88 -15.32
CA SER A 212 -26.54 -21.44 -15.56
C SER A 212 -27.85 -20.67 -15.36
N GLU A 213 -28.98 -21.24 -15.79
CA GLU A 213 -30.29 -20.58 -15.69
C GLU A 213 -30.75 -20.43 -14.24
N ARG A 214 -30.44 -21.43 -13.39
CA ARG A 214 -30.75 -21.35 -11.95
C ARG A 214 -29.86 -20.36 -11.24
N ILE A 215 -28.58 -20.32 -11.59
CA ILE A 215 -27.63 -19.33 -11.08
C ILE A 215 -28.10 -17.91 -11.44
N SER A 216 -28.48 -17.67 -12.70
CA SER A 216 -29.06 -16.39 -13.15
C SER A 216 -30.29 -16.04 -12.34
N SER A 217 -31.27 -16.96 -12.22
CA SER A 217 -32.50 -16.68 -11.48
C SER A 217 -32.27 -16.28 -10.02
N VAL A 218 -31.32 -16.91 -9.33
CA VAL A 218 -30.97 -16.52 -7.95
C VAL A 218 -30.25 -15.17 -7.93
N SER A 219 -29.32 -14.95 -8.87
CA SER A 219 -28.52 -13.72 -8.92
C SER A 219 -29.40 -12.51 -9.26
N ASP A 220 -30.28 -12.62 -10.26
CA ASP A 220 -31.25 -11.58 -10.65
C ASP A 220 -32.20 -11.23 -9.49
N PHE A 221 -32.64 -12.24 -8.73
CA PHE A 221 -33.49 -12.02 -7.55
C PHE A 221 -32.76 -11.18 -6.49
N LEU A 222 -31.50 -11.51 -6.20
CA LEU A 222 -30.67 -10.82 -5.20
C LEU A 222 -30.29 -9.40 -5.67
N GLU A 223 -30.00 -9.23 -6.96
CA GLU A 223 -29.80 -7.91 -7.56
C GLU A 223 -31.05 -7.04 -7.39
N GLY A 224 -32.24 -7.60 -7.65
CA GLY A 224 -33.51 -6.91 -7.41
C GLY A 224 -33.77 -6.54 -5.94
N LYS A 225 -33.07 -7.19 -4.99
CA LYS A 225 -33.05 -6.80 -3.57
C LYS A 225 -31.96 -5.79 -3.23
N GLY A 226 -31.01 -5.54 -4.14
CA GLY A 226 -29.86 -4.66 -3.93
C GLY A 226 -28.68 -5.30 -3.20
N LEU A 227 -28.60 -6.64 -3.16
CA LEU A 227 -27.44 -7.34 -2.59
C LEU A 227 -26.29 -7.39 -3.62
N LEU A 228 -25.10 -6.99 -3.19
CA LEU A 228 -23.89 -7.09 -4.00
C LEU A 228 -23.36 -8.55 -3.99
N PRO A 229 -22.94 -9.11 -5.14
CA PRO A 229 -22.64 -10.55 -5.26
C PRO A 229 -21.20 -10.97 -4.92
N GLU A 230 -20.25 -10.06 -4.79
CA GLU A 230 -18.81 -10.34 -4.90
C GLU A 230 -18.29 -11.29 -3.79
N ASN A 231 -18.80 -11.19 -2.58
CA ASN A 231 -18.39 -12.02 -1.43
C ASN A 231 -19.30 -13.24 -1.19
N THR A 232 -20.02 -13.69 -2.23
CA THR A 232 -21.03 -14.74 -2.11
C THR A 232 -20.66 -16.06 -2.82
N ARG A 233 -21.26 -17.15 -2.34
CA ARG A 233 -21.35 -18.44 -3.04
C ARG A 233 -22.79 -18.97 -3.00
N ILE A 234 -23.17 -19.87 -3.91
CA ILE A 234 -24.53 -20.42 -3.95
C ILE A 234 -24.52 -21.94 -3.79
N ARG A 235 -25.29 -22.45 -2.86
CA ARG A 235 -25.56 -23.88 -2.72
C ARG A 235 -27.03 -24.19 -2.97
N LYS A 236 -27.30 -25.17 -3.83
CA LYS A 236 -28.61 -25.78 -4.02
C LYS A 236 -28.97 -26.66 -2.82
N THR A 237 -30.19 -26.52 -2.32
CA THR A 237 -30.76 -27.34 -1.25
C THR A 237 -31.96 -28.13 -1.76
N LYS A 238 -32.59 -28.93 -0.89
CA LYS A 238 -33.80 -29.69 -1.25
C LYS A 238 -34.99 -28.77 -1.57
N ASP A 239 -35.09 -27.64 -0.88
CA ASP A 239 -36.25 -26.74 -0.92
C ASP A 239 -35.97 -25.42 -1.66
N GLY A 240 -34.77 -25.26 -2.22
CA GLY A 240 -34.35 -24.05 -2.94
C GLY A 240 -32.84 -23.82 -2.87
N TYR A 241 -32.38 -22.68 -2.35
CA TYR A 241 -31.00 -22.24 -2.41
C TYR A 241 -30.53 -21.53 -1.12
N GLU A 242 -29.26 -21.72 -0.79
CA GLU A 242 -28.53 -20.96 0.22
C GLU A 242 -27.48 -20.09 -0.46
N VAL A 243 -27.40 -18.83 -0.06
CA VAL A 243 -26.36 -17.89 -0.48
C VAL A 243 -25.42 -17.73 0.68
N LEU A 244 -24.23 -18.29 0.56
CA LEU A 244 -23.18 -18.23 1.57
C LEU A 244 -22.50 -16.86 1.49
N ILE A 245 -22.48 -16.12 2.59
CA ILE A 245 -21.86 -14.80 2.71
C ILE A 245 -20.56 -14.95 3.49
N ALA A 246 -19.45 -14.48 2.92
CA ALA A 246 -18.17 -14.48 3.61
C ALA A 246 -18.17 -13.48 4.78
N SER A 247 -18.02 -13.99 6.00
CA SER A 247 -18.01 -13.16 7.22
C SER A 247 -17.43 -13.92 8.41
N ALA A 248 -16.81 -13.20 9.34
CA ALA A 248 -16.34 -13.78 10.61
C ALA A 248 -17.52 -14.25 11.48
N SER A 249 -18.58 -13.43 11.55
CA SER A 249 -19.81 -13.76 12.26
C SER A 249 -20.70 -14.68 11.43
N ASP A 250 -21.26 -15.71 12.06
CA ASP A 250 -22.26 -16.61 11.48
C ASP A 250 -23.69 -16.06 11.56
N SER A 251 -23.89 -15.01 12.36
CA SER A 251 -25.21 -14.44 12.62
C SER A 251 -25.11 -12.94 12.98
N PRO A 252 -24.65 -12.08 12.06
CA PRO A 252 -24.60 -10.62 12.30
C PRO A 252 -26.00 -10.08 12.60
N ALA A 253 -26.10 -9.03 13.42
CA ALA A 253 -27.39 -8.39 13.73
C ALA A 253 -28.03 -7.80 12.46
N ALA A 254 -29.36 -7.69 12.40
CA ALA A 254 -30.07 -7.25 11.19
C ALA A 254 -29.64 -5.84 10.72
N GLU A 255 -29.23 -4.98 11.66
CA GLU A 255 -28.74 -3.62 11.42
C GLU A 255 -27.32 -3.58 10.85
N GLN A 256 -26.58 -4.69 10.93
CA GLN A 256 -25.21 -4.83 10.44
C GLN A 256 -25.15 -5.50 9.06
N ARG A 257 -26.28 -5.99 8.55
CA ARG A 257 -26.41 -6.66 7.25
C ARG A 257 -26.78 -5.63 6.18
N ASP A 258 -26.38 -5.92 4.94
CA ASP A 258 -26.78 -5.12 3.78
C ASP A 258 -28.28 -5.25 3.49
N LEU A 259 -28.86 -6.42 3.75
CA LEU A 259 -30.29 -6.68 3.75
C LEU A 259 -30.78 -7.09 5.15
N LYS A 260 -31.87 -6.48 5.61
CA LYS A 260 -32.46 -6.80 6.92
C LYS A 260 -33.06 -8.21 6.95
N GLU A 261 -33.75 -8.57 5.88
CA GLU A 261 -34.28 -9.91 5.68
C GLU A 261 -33.16 -10.84 5.21
N SER A 262 -33.25 -12.11 5.59
CA SER A 262 -32.27 -13.15 5.21
C SER A 262 -32.91 -14.41 4.66
N GLU A 263 -34.23 -14.41 4.43
CA GLU A 263 -34.96 -15.54 3.86
C GLU A 263 -36.15 -15.03 3.06
N TRP A 264 -36.36 -15.60 1.88
CA TRP A 264 -37.48 -15.29 0.99
C TRP A 264 -37.97 -16.55 0.26
N THR A 265 -39.15 -16.46 -0.33
CA THR A 265 -39.64 -17.41 -1.34
C THR A 265 -39.57 -16.74 -2.70
N MET A 266 -38.90 -17.37 -3.66
CA MET A 266 -38.78 -16.91 -5.05
C MET A 266 -40.09 -17.16 -5.82
N ASP A 267 -40.23 -16.53 -6.98
CA ASP A 267 -41.45 -16.61 -7.81
C ASP A 267 -41.79 -18.05 -8.26
N ASP A 268 -40.79 -18.92 -8.36
CA ASP A 268 -40.97 -20.34 -8.71
C ASP A 268 -41.29 -21.24 -7.50
N GLY A 269 -41.48 -20.65 -6.32
CA GLY A 269 -41.77 -21.34 -5.07
C GLY A 269 -40.54 -21.84 -4.30
N SER A 270 -39.33 -21.71 -4.85
CA SER A 270 -38.08 -22.09 -4.17
C SER A 270 -37.79 -21.16 -2.98
N LYS A 271 -37.27 -21.71 -1.88
CA LYS A 271 -36.76 -20.91 -0.75
C LYS A 271 -35.37 -20.37 -1.05
N LEU A 272 -35.09 -19.14 -0.68
CA LEU A 272 -33.76 -18.54 -0.76
C LEU A 272 -33.35 -18.02 0.62
N LYS A 273 -32.19 -18.45 1.12
CA LYS A 273 -31.70 -18.04 2.44
C LYS A 273 -30.27 -17.51 2.38
N LEU A 274 -30.00 -16.39 3.05
CA LEU A 274 -28.64 -15.91 3.30
C LEU A 274 -28.05 -16.66 4.51
N VAL A 275 -26.86 -17.22 4.33
CA VAL A 275 -26.12 -17.95 5.37
C VAL A 275 -24.77 -17.27 5.55
N PHE A 276 -24.60 -16.60 6.69
CA PHE A 276 -23.35 -15.93 7.05
C PHE A 276 -22.34 -16.92 7.65
N GLY A 277 -21.08 -16.51 7.75
CA GLY A 277 -20.02 -17.32 8.36
C GLY A 277 -19.19 -18.12 7.36
N ASP A 278 -19.35 -17.89 6.06
CA ASP A 278 -18.46 -18.51 5.08
C ASP A 278 -17.03 -18.01 5.30
N TYR A 279 -16.07 -18.93 5.36
CA TYR A 279 -14.67 -18.64 5.70
C TYR A 279 -14.47 -17.93 7.05
N SER A 280 -15.35 -18.17 8.04
CA SER A 280 -15.36 -17.42 9.31
C SER A 280 -14.01 -17.30 10.02
N LYS A 281 -13.23 -18.38 10.09
CA LYS A 281 -11.90 -18.37 10.71
C LYS A 281 -10.93 -17.43 9.98
N GLU A 282 -10.92 -17.51 8.67
CA GLU A 282 -10.08 -16.65 7.83
C GLU A 282 -10.53 -15.19 7.97
N MET A 283 -11.83 -14.92 7.85
CA MET A 283 -12.41 -13.58 7.95
C MET A 283 -12.15 -12.92 9.32
N ASP A 284 -12.20 -13.69 10.42
CA ASP A 284 -11.85 -13.17 11.75
C ASP A 284 -10.36 -12.82 11.86
N THR A 285 -9.48 -13.67 11.33
CA THR A 285 -8.04 -13.41 11.29
C THR A 285 -7.72 -12.16 10.48
N ILE A 286 -8.35 -12.04 9.30
CA ILE A 286 -8.25 -10.86 8.43
C ILE A 286 -8.70 -9.61 9.19
N ALA A 287 -9.92 -9.61 9.74
CA ALA A 287 -10.47 -8.45 10.46
C ALA A 287 -9.59 -8.03 11.65
N TYR A 288 -9.07 -9.00 12.42
CA TYR A 288 -8.14 -8.74 13.52
C TYR A 288 -6.86 -8.03 13.04
N HIS A 289 -6.26 -8.52 11.95
CA HIS A 289 -5.03 -7.94 11.42
C HIS A 289 -5.27 -6.58 10.75
N ILE A 290 -6.43 -6.37 10.11
CA ILE A 290 -6.88 -5.05 9.67
C ILE A 290 -6.98 -4.08 10.86
N GLU A 291 -7.52 -4.51 11.99
CA GLU A 291 -7.57 -3.69 13.22
C GLU A 291 -6.20 -3.43 13.83
N GLN A 292 -5.25 -4.38 13.71
CA GLN A 292 -3.86 -4.13 14.11
C GLN A 292 -3.19 -3.13 13.18
N ALA A 293 -3.36 -3.28 11.86
CA ALA A 293 -2.85 -2.34 10.85
C ALA A 293 -3.36 -0.92 11.11
N LYS A 294 -4.65 -0.77 11.48
CA LYS A 294 -5.24 0.54 11.84
C LYS A 294 -4.41 1.34 12.83
N LYS A 295 -3.78 0.70 13.81
CA LYS A 295 -2.93 1.37 14.83
C LYS A 295 -1.71 2.06 14.23
N TYR A 296 -1.28 1.62 13.06
CA TYR A 296 -0.11 2.10 12.35
C TYR A 296 -0.45 2.88 11.09
N ALA A 297 -1.74 3.17 10.85
CA ALA A 297 -2.19 4.00 9.75
C ALA A 297 -1.49 5.37 9.73
N ALA A 298 -1.15 5.85 8.54
CA ALA A 298 -0.43 7.10 8.33
C ALA A 298 -1.34 8.34 8.41
N ASN A 299 -2.63 8.19 8.13
CA ASN A 299 -3.61 9.28 8.05
C ASN A 299 -5.05 8.79 8.30
N ASP A 300 -5.99 9.73 8.39
CA ASP A 300 -7.40 9.44 8.68
C ASP A 300 -8.11 8.65 7.56
N HIS A 301 -7.68 8.77 6.30
CA HIS A 301 -8.22 7.96 5.21
C HIS A 301 -7.88 6.48 5.40
N GLN A 302 -6.64 6.17 5.75
CA GLN A 302 -6.23 4.80 6.09
C GLN A 302 -6.94 4.28 7.34
N VAL A 303 -7.11 5.12 8.37
CA VAL A 303 -7.89 4.73 9.57
C VAL A 303 -9.32 4.34 9.18
N LYS A 304 -10.02 5.21 8.44
CA LYS A 304 -11.39 4.95 7.99
C LYS A 304 -11.48 3.70 7.10
N MET A 305 -10.52 3.55 6.18
CA MET A 305 -10.41 2.39 5.31
C MET A 305 -10.31 1.09 6.13
N MET A 306 -9.42 1.04 7.13
CA MET A 306 -9.28 -0.13 8.01
C MET A 306 -10.54 -0.40 8.86
N GLU A 307 -11.24 0.64 9.31
CA GLU A 307 -12.49 0.48 10.07
C GLU A 307 -13.58 -0.19 9.23
N GLU A 308 -13.75 0.28 8.01
CA GLU A 308 -14.77 -0.23 7.10
C GLU A 308 -14.39 -1.61 6.52
N TYR A 309 -13.11 -1.89 6.26
CA TYR A 309 -12.63 -3.24 5.97
C TYR A 309 -12.92 -4.21 7.11
N SER A 310 -12.55 -3.87 8.36
CA SER A 310 -12.82 -4.76 9.50
C SER A 310 -14.31 -5.03 9.64
N LYS A 311 -15.15 -3.98 9.55
CA LYS A 311 -16.61 -4.13 9.58
C LYS A 311 -17.10 -5.06 8.48
N SER A 312 -16.63 -4.87 7.24
CA SER A 312 -16.98 -5.72 6.10
C SER A 312 -16.63 -7.18 6.36
N PHE A 313 -15.39 -7.48 6.77
CA PHE A 313 -14.97 -8.86 7.01
C PHE A 313 -15.64 -9.49 8.24
N ARG A 314 -16.00 -8.70 9.26
CA ARG A 314 -16.73 -9.21 10.42
C ARG A 314 -18.17 -9.56 10.11
N THR A 315 -18.87 -8.74 9.31
CA THR A 315 -20.33 -8.85 9.12
C THR A 315 -20.76 -9.35 7.74
N GLY A 316 -19.86 -9.38 6.77
CA GLY A 316 -20.14 -9.70 5.37
C GLY A 316 -20.75 -8.55 4.57
N SER A 317 -20.71 -7.32 5.07
CA SER A 317 -21.27 -6.14 4.39
C SER A 317 -20.35 -5.64 3.26
N LEU A 318 -20.82 -5.71 2.01
CA LEU A 318 -20.14 -5.09 0.87
C LEU A 318 -20.45 -3.59 0.78
N GLN A 319 -21.48 -3.08 1.44
CA GLN A 319 -21.64 -1.63 1.60
C GLN A 319 -20.52 -1.03 2.46
N ALA A 320 -20.16 -1.70 3.57
CA ALA A 320 -18.97 -1.32 4.34
C ALA A 320 -17.69 -1.44 3.48
N PHE A 321 -17.57 -2.50 2.68
CA PHE A 321 -16.47 -2.63 1.73
C PHE A 321 -16.40 -1.43 0.77
N LYS A 322 -17.51 -1.02 0.15
CA LYS A 322 -17.55 0.17 -0.70
C LYS A 322 -17.15 1.46 0.03
N GLU A 323 -17.50 1.63 1.30
CA GLU A 323 -17.03 2.76 2.10
C GLU A 323 -15.52 2.74 2.35
N SER A 324 -14.93 1.56 2.54
CA SER A 324 -13.47 1.41 2.62
C SER A 324 -12.80 1.82 1.31
N GLN A 325 -13.37 1.42 0.16
CA GLN A 325 -12.87 1.76 -1.17
C GLN A 325 -12.95 3.28 -1.46
N LYS A 326 -14.02 3.95 -1.02
CA LYS A 326 -14.12 5.42 -1.09
C LYS A 326 -13.01 6.10 -0.30
N ALA A 327 -12.73 5.61 0.92
CA ALA A 327 -11.64 6.13 1.74
C ALA A 327 -10.26 5.87 1.10
N TRP A 328 -10.06 4.67 0.55
CA TRP A 328 -8.83 4.25 -0.11
C TRP A 328 -8.49 5.11 -1.33
N VAL A 329 -9.48 5.38 -2.21
CA VAL A 329 -9.28 6.23 -3.39
C VAL A 329 -8.86 7.65 -2.99
N GLN A 330 -9.28 8.13 -1.81
CA GLN A 330 -8.92 9.44 -1.28
C GLN A 330 -7.53 9.47 -0.60
N ASP A 331 -6.97 8.32 -0.23
CA ASP A 331 -5.60 8.22 0.29
C ASP A 331 -4.57 8.39 -0.84
N LYS A 332 -4.10 9.63 -1.08
CA LYS A 332 -3.17 9.95 -2.17
C LYS A 332 -1.71 9.83 -1.74
N GLY A 333 -0.89 9.21 -2.59
CA GLY A 333 0.55 9.04 -2.38
C GLY A 333 0.99 8.37 -1.06
N PRO A 334 0.37 7.27 -0.60
CA PRO A 334 0.83 6.58 0.61
C PRO A 334 2.23 5.98 0.42
N GLN A 335 2.98 5.77 1.50
CA GLN A 335 4.29 5.07 1.42
C GLN A 335 4.13 3.55 1.24
N VAL A 336 3.09 3.01 1.86
CA VAL A 336 2.65 1.62 1.75
C VAL A 336 1.24 1.66 1.15
N GLU A 337 1.13 1.21 -0.10
CA GLU A 337 -0.14 1.06 -0.81
C GLU A 337 -0.69 -0.36 -0.60
N SER A 338 -2.01 -0.48 -0.50
CA SER A 338 -2.66 -1.78 -0.29
C SER A 338 -4.13 -1.74 -0.68
N ASP A 339 -4.63 -2.86 -1.20
CA ASP A 339 -6.05 -3.17 -1.29
C ASP A 339 -6.26 -4.66 -0.94
N ILE A 340 -7.42 -5.01 -0.38
CA ILE A 340 -7.69 -6.35 0.14
C ILE A 340 -9.19 -6.62 0.18
N GLY A 341 -9.66 -7.74 -0.39
CA GLY A 341 -11.07 -8.11 -0.38
C GLY A 341 -11.45 -9.16 -1.43
N PHE A 342 -12.73 -9.17 -1.81
CA PHE A 342 -13.25 -9.95 -2.93
C PHE A 342 -13.35 -9.02 -4.15
N ILE A 343 -12.33 -9.00 -5.00
CA ILE A 343 -12.13 -7.92 -5.97
C ILE A 343 -12.49 -8.34 -7.39
N GLU A 344 -11.77 -9.34 -7.92
CA GLU A 344 -11.80 -9.67 -9.33
C GLU A 344 -12.71 -10.86 -9.63
N THR A 345 -13.60 -10.73 -10.60
CA THR A 345 -14.67 -11.71 -10.85
C THR A 345 -14.36 -12.72 -11.96
N TYR A 346 -13.10 -12.80 -12.42
CA TYR A 346 -12.69 -13.56 -13.60
C TYR A 346 -12.98 -15.07 -13.52
N ARG A 347 -12.93 -15.66 -12.34
CA ARG A 347 -12.96 -17.13 -12.15
C ARG A 347 -14.33 -17.69 -11.74
N ASP A 348 -15.28 -16.81 -11.42
CA ASP A 348 -16.69 -17.21 -11.38
C ASP A 348 -17.14 -17.42 -12.84
N PRO A 349 -17.60 -18.61 -13.25
CA PRO A 349 -18.12 -18.79 -14.61
C PRO A 349 -19.33 -17.90 -14.93
N HIS A 350 -20.00 -17.37 -13.90
CA HIS A 350 -21.05 -16.36 -14.06
C HIS A 350 -20.55 -14.91 -14.06
N GLY A 351 -19.30 -14.68 -13.65
CA GLY A 351 -18.60 -13.40 -13.81
C GLY A 351 -18.98 -12.31 -12.80
N ILE A 352 -19.66 -12.63 -11.70
CA ILE A 352 -20.13 -11.63 -10.73
C ILE A 352 -19.62 -11.85 -9.30
N ARG A 353 -19.09 -13.04 -8.96
CA ARG A 353 -18.50 -13.32 -7.64
C ARG A 353 -17.00 -13.09 -7.69
N GLY A 354 -16.47 -12.39 -6.69
CA GLY A 354 -15.06 -12.03 -6.60
C GLY A 354 -14.21 -13.19 -6.07
N GLU A 355 -13.00 -13.36 -6.63
CA GLU A 355 -11.93 -14.11 -5.98
C GLU A 355 -11.38 -13.27 -4.82
N TRP A 356 -10.99 -13.92 -3.73
CA TRP A 356 -10.23 -13.24 -2.67
C TRP A 356 -8.86 -12.82 -3.21
N GLU A 357 -8.53 -11.55 -3.03
CA GLU A 357 -7.17 -11.08 -3.24
C GLU A 357 -6.78 -10.00 -2.22
N GLY A 358 -5.47 -9.80 -2.07
CA GLY A 358 -4.96 -8.65 -1.35
C GLY A 358 -3.49 -8.42 -1.61
N PHE A 359 -3.11 -7.15 -1.71
CA PHE A 359 -1.72 -6.77 -1.92
C PHE A 359 -1.25 -5.72 -0.92
N VAL A 360 0.05 -5.75 -0.66
CA VAL A 360 0.80 -4.73 0.05
C VAL A 360 2.01 -4.39 -0.79
N ALA A 361 2.22 -3.11 -1.08
CA ALA A 361 3.31 -2.67 -1.92
C ALA A 361 3.90 -1.34 -1.44
N MET A 362 5.19 -1.16 -1.71
CA MET A 362 5.90 0.07 -1.39
C MET A 362 5.98 0.97 -2.61
N VAL A 363 5.75 2.27 -2.42
CA VAL A 363 5.90 3.23 -3.53
C VAL A 363 7.37 3.38 -3.89
N ASN A 364 7.69 3.13 -5.16
CA ASN A 364 8.99 3.44 -5.73
C ASN A 364 9.09 4.97 -5.96
N LYS A 365 9.73 5.69 -5.03
CA LYS A 365 9.85 7.15 -5.08
C LYS A 365 10.59 7.67 -6.30
N GLU A 366 11.57 6.92 -6.80
CA GLU A 366 12.36 7.32 -7.97
C GLU A 366 11.52 7.23 -9.23
N ARG A 367 10.86 6.08 -9.45
CA ARG A 367 9.97 5.87 -10.59
C ARG A 367 8.75 6.78 -10.54
N THR A 368 8.13 6.93 -9.38
CA THR A 368 7.00 7.87 -9.18
C THR A 368 7.40 9.32 -9.47
N ARG A 369 8.69 9.71 -9.30
CA ARG A 369 9.17 11.02 -9.74
C ARG A 369 9.22 11.15 -11.27
N ALA A 370 9.65 10.11 -11.98
CA ALA A 370 9.64 10.09 -13.45
C ALA A 370 8.20 10.17 -13.99
N PHE A 371 7.29 9.39 -13.40
CA PHE A 371 5.86 9.46 -13.72
C PHE A 371 5.25 10.82 -13.37
N GLY A 372 5.61 11.42 -12.24
CA GLY A 372 5.17 12.77 -11.86
C GLY A 372 5.55 13.83 -12.91
N LYS A 373 6.79 13.79 -13.41
CA LYS A 373 7.22 14.67 -14.51
C LYS A 373 6.46 14.39 -15.81
N LEU A 374 6.18 13.12 -16.12
CA LEU A 374 5.36 12.76 -17.28
C LEU A 374 3.93 13.29 -17.14
N VAL A 375 3.33 13.24 -15.95
CA VAL A 375 2.01 13.82 -15.66
C VAL A 375 2.02 15.34 -15.83
N GLU A 376 3.06 16.02 -15.33
CA GLU A 376 3.21 17.48 -15.47
C GLU A 376 3.35 17.92 -16.94
N THR A 377 4.03 17.12 -17.75
CA THR A 377 4.33 17.42 -19.15
C THR A 377 3.33 16.81 -20.14
N ALA A 378 2.44 15.92 -19.69
CA ALA A 378 1.40 15.26 -20.49
C ALA A 378 0.64 16.20 -21.45
N PRO A 379 0.20 17.41 -21.05
CA PRO A 379 -0.49 18.33 -21.96
C PRO A 379 0.31 18.75 -23.20
N GLN A 380 1.65 18.62 -23.18
CA GLN A 380 2.53 18.92 -24.31
C GLN A 380 2.57 17.78 -25.33
N TYR A 381 2.38 16.53 -24.88
CA TYR A 381 2.49 15.34 -25.73
C TYR A 381 1.14 14.86 -26.29
N ILE A 382 0.02 15.14 -25.59
CA ILE A 382 -1.32 14.79 -26.09
C ILE A 382 -1.59 15.33 -27.51
N PRO A 383 -1.23 16.58 -27.86
CA PRO A 383 -1.42 17.10 -29.22
C PRO A 383 -0.59 16.40 -30.32
N LEU A 384 0.36 15.53 -29.96
CA LEU A 384 1.16 14.76 -30.92
C LEU A 384 0.46 13.45 -31.33
N LEU A 385 -0.64 13.08 -30.66
CA LEU A 385 -1.46 11.93 -31.01
C LEU A 385 -2.24 12.19 -32.30
N PRO A 386 -2.59 11.16 -33.08
CA PRO A 386 -3.05 11.32 -34.45
C PRO A 386 -4.55 11.69 -34.55
N TRP A 387 -5.09 12.47 -33.61
CA TRP A 387 -6.45 13.01 -33.69
C TRP A 387 -6.47 14.48 -33.28
N ASP A 388 -7.45 15.21 -33.78
CA ASP A 388 -7.58 16.63 -33.45
C ASP A 388 -8.23 16.86 -32.07
N LYS A 389 -8.16 18.12 -31.60
CA LYS A 389 -8.66 18.55 -30.28
C LYS A 389 -10.14 18.25 -30.06
N SER A 390 -10.95 18.17 -31.10
CA SER A 390 -12.39 17.89 -31.00
C SER A 390 -12.68 16.46 -30.52
N PHE A 391 -11.71 15.55 -30.68
CA PHE A 391 -11.75 14.17 -30.20
C PHE A 391 -10.92 13.96 -28.94
N GLU A 392 -10.51 15.04 -28.28
CA GLU A 392 -9.77 15.04 -27.02
C GLU A 392 -10.58 15.73 -25.91
N LYS A 393 -10.33 15.37 -24.65
CA LYS A 393 -10.99 15.98 -23.49
C LYS A 393 -10.63 17.47 -23.41
N ASP A 394 -11.59 18.30 -23.03
CA ASP A 394 -11.39 19.75 -22.93
C ASP A 394 -10.34 20.14 -21.87
N LYS A 395 -10.23 19.30 -20.83
CA LYS A 395 -9.21 19.39 -19.78
C LYS A 395 -8.63 18.01 -19.50
N PHE A 396 -7.31 17.89 -19.52
CA PHE A 396 -6.62 16.71 -19.00
C PHE A 396 -6.76 16.68 -17.48
N LEU A 397 -7.32 15.60 -16.95
CA LEU A 397 -7.42 15.37 -15.51
C LEU A 397 -6.23 14.51 -15.09
N SER A 398 -5.26 15.13 -14.42
CA SER A 398 -4.06 14.43 -13.93
C SER A 398 -4.45 13.37 -12.89
N PRO A 399 -4.25 12.06 -13.16
CA PRO A 399 -4.44 11.03 -12.15
C PRO A 399 -3.26 11.00 -11.17
N ASP A 400 -3.49 10.43 -9.99
CA ASP A 400 -2.39 9.96 -9.14
C ASP A 400 -1.79 8.72 -9.81
N PHE A 401 -0.48 8.74 -10.08
CA PHE A 401 0.21 7.68 -10.82
C PHE A 401 1.41 7.19 -10.02
N THR A 402 1.29 5.99 -9.45
CA THR A 402 2.30 5.42 -8.55
C THR A 402 2.92 4.15 -9.14
N SER A 403 4.24 4.09 -9.07
CA SER A 403 4.98 2.86 -9.31
C SER A 403 5.15 2.14 -7.99
N LEU A 404 4.77 0.87 -7.95
CA LEU A 404 4.75 0.05 -6.75
C LEU A 404 5.71 -1.13 -6.86
N GLU A 405 6.33 -1.47 -5.74
CA GLU A 405 7.13 -2.67 -5.57
C GLU A 405 6.39 -3.56 -4.57
N VAL A 406 5.89 -4.70 -5.04
CA VAL A 406 5.00 -5.58 -4.27
C VAL A 406 5.78 -6.31 -3.19
N LEU A 407 5.33 -6.21 -1.94
CA LEU A 407 5.80 -7.01 -0.81
C LEU A 407 5.04 -8.33 -0.73
N THR A 408 3.72 -8.22 -0.80
CA THR A 408 2.77 -9.31 -0.62
C THR A 408 1.69 -9.19 -1.68
N PHE A 409 1.35 -10.30 -2.33
CA PHE A 409 0.15 -10.46 -3.15
C PHE A 409 -0.44 -11.84 -2.89
N ALA A 410 -1.54 -11.91 -2.16
CA ALA A 410 -2.29 -13.14 -1.95
C ALA A 410 -3.41 -13.21 -2.99
N GLY A 411 -3.39 -14.24 -3.83
CA GLY A 411 -4.32 -14.43 -4.95
C GLY A 411 -3.84 -15.54 -5.86
N SER A 412 -4.65 -15.96 -6.84
CA SER A 412 -4.29 -17.05 -7.75
C SER A 412 -3.18 -16.69 -8.76
N GLY A 413 -2.94 -15.41 -9.00
CA GLY A 413 -1.83 -14.92 -9.82
C GLY A 413 -1.56 -13.44 -9.57
N ILE A 414 -0.33 -13.00 -9.81
CA ILE A 414 0.05 -11.59 -9.65
C ILE A 414 -0.04 -10.87 -11.00
N PRO A 415 -0.81 -9.77 -11.11
CA PRO A 415 -0.93 -9.01 -12.34
C PRO A 415 0.31 -8.12 -12.59
N ALA A 416 0.38 -7.53 -13.78
CA ALA A 416 1.42 -6.56 -14.15
C ALA A 416 1.10 -5.13 -13.67
N GLY A 417 -0.20 -4.82 -13.55
CA GLY A 417 -0.76 -3.55 -13.11
C GLY A 417 -2.24 -3.74 -12.79
N ILE A 418 -2.83 -2.76 -12.11
CA ILE A 418 -4.22 -2.83 -11.61
C ILE A 418 -4.89 -1.45 -11.74
N ASN A 419 -6.17 -1.45 -12.09
CA ASN A 419 -7.05 -0.29 -12.04
C ASN A 419 -8.24 -0.59 -11.14
N ILE A 420 -8.31 0.05 -9.97
CA ILE A 420 -9.31 -0.24 -8.92
C ILE A 420 -9.80 1.06 -8.24
N PRO A 421 -10.98 1.04 -7.58
CA PRO A 421 -11.86 -0.11 -7.36
C PRO A 421 -12.76 -0.46 -8.55
N ASN A 422 -13.28 -1.68 -8.57
CA ASN A 422 -14.20 -2.21 -9.59
C ASN A 422 -15.64 -1.64 -9.49
N TYR A 423 -15.85 -0.56 -8.74
CA TYR A 423 -17.17 0.06 -8.52
C TYR A 423 -17.34 1.34 -9.34
N ASP A 424 -18.14 1.28 -10.40
CA ASP A 424 -18.35 2.40 -11.33
C ASP A 424 -18.84 3.68 -10.65
N ASP A 425 -19.73 3.56 -9.65
CA ASP A 425 -20.20 4.72 -8.88
C ASP A 425 -19.08 5.38 -8.07
N ILE A 426 -18.11 4.60 -7.58
CA ILE A 426 -16.92 5.16 -6.91
C ILE A 426 -16.00 5.80 -7.95
N ARG A 427 -15.73 5.11 -9.07
CA ARG A 427 -14.86 5.61 -10.15
C ARG A 427 -15.35 6.96 -10.69
N GLN A 428 -16.67 7.09 -10.86
CA GLN A 428 -17.30 8.31 -11.38
C GLN A 428 -17.34 9.45 -10.36
N ASN A 429 -17.65 9.17 -9.09
CA ASN A 429 -17.92 10.20 -8.08
C ASN A 429 -16.73 10.55 -7.19
N PHE A 430 -15.80 9.62 -6.97
CA PHE A 430 -14.67 9.75 -6.04
C PHE A 430 -13.30 9.56 -6.72
N GLY A 431 -13.26 8.82 -7.83
CA GLY A 431 -12.06 8.55 -8.62
C GLY A 431 -11.60 7.09 -8.54
N PHE A 432 -10.39 6.83 -9.02
CA PHE A 432 -9.75 5.51 -9.05
C PHE A 432 -8.23 5.65 -8.90
N LYS A 433 -7.53 4.54 -8.68
CA LYS A 433 -6.07 4.45 -8.66
C LYS A 433 -5.59 3.51 -9.76
N ASN A 434 -4.47 3.88 -10.39
CA ASN A 434 -3.73 3.04 -11.33
C ASN A 434 -2.39 2.69 -10.70
N VAL A 435 -2.01 1.42 -10.73
CA VAL A 435 -0.76 0.98 -10.15
C VAL A 435 0.01 0.11 -11.14
N SER A 436 1.30 0.40 -11.27
CA SER A 436 2.26 -0.41 -12.03
C SER A 436 3.14 -1.19 -11.07
N LEU A 437 3.22 -2.52 -11.21
CA LEU A 437 3.90 -3.41 -10.27
C LEU A 437 5.33 -3.72 -10.73
N GLY A 438 6.28 -2.81 -10.45
CA GLY A 438 7.62 -2.78 -11.03
C GLY A 438 8.46 -4.06 -10.84
N ASN A 439 8.46 -4.64 -9.65
CA ASN A 439 9.18 -5.89 -9.36
C ASN A 439 8.53 -7.13 -10.00
N ILE A 440 7.25 -7.07 -10.38
CA ILE A 440 6.62 -8.12 -11.19
C ILE A 440 7.11 -8.04 -12.64
N LEU A 441 7.18 -6.83 -13.18
CA LEU A 441 7.61 -6.58 -14.56
C LEU A 441 9.07 -6.95 -14.79
N SER A 442 9.92 -6.64 -13.80
CA SER A 442 11.36 -6.88 -13.86
C SER A 442 11.77 -8.29 -13.43
N ALA A 443 10.86 -9.10 -12.89
CA ALA A 443 11.17 -10.46 -12.44
C ALA A 443 11.50 -11.39 -13.62
N LYS A 444 12.62 -12.11 -13.50
CA LYS A 444 13.18 -12.98 -14.56
C LYS A 444 13.66 -14.28 -13.97
N ALA A 445 13.39 -15.38 -14.65
CA ALA A 445 14.02 -16.65 -14.33
C ALA A 445 15.49 -16.62 -14.82
N PRO A 446 16.43 -17.23 -14.10
CA PRO A 446 17.78 -17.44 -14.60
C PRO A 446 17.75 -18.15 -15.96
N ASN A 447 18.48 -17.63 -16.95
CA ASN A 447 18.54 -18.19 -18.31
C ASN A 447 17.17 -18.29 -19.04
N GLU A 448 16.20 -17.44 -18.70
CA GLU A 448 14.90 -17.38 -19.38
C GLU A 448 15.08 -17.30 -20.90
N SER A 449 14.57 -18.32 -21.61
CA SER A 449 14.60 -18.34 -23.07
C SER A 449 13.69 -17.25 -23.62
N VAL A 450 14.20 -16.49 -24.60
CA VAL A 450 13.45 -15.43 -25.28
C VAL A 450 13.16 -15.88 -26.71
N PRO A 451 12.14 -16.73 -26.95
CA PRO A 451 11.82 -17.20 -28.28
C PRO A 451 11.44 -16.06 -29.22
N PHE A 452 11.64 -16.32 -30.52
CA PHE A 452 11.30 -15.47 -31.67
C PHE A 452 12.17 -14.21 -31.84
N ILE A 453 13.18 -13.99 -31.00
CA ILE A 453 14.16 -12.91 -31.16
C ILE A 453 15.38 -13.45 -31.93
N LYS A 454 15.89 -12.66 -32.87
CA LYS A 454 17.14 -12.99 -33.58
C LYS A 454 18.34 -12.85 -32.67
N GLU A 455 19.34 -13.69 -32.89
CA GLU A 455 20.61 -13.67 -32.13
C GLU A 455 21.26 -12.28 -32.13
N ARG A 456 21.25 -11.58 -33.28
CA ARG A 456 21.82 -10.23 -33.43
C ARG A 456 21.18 -9.18 -32.50
N ASP A 457 19.92 -9.39 -32.13
CA ASP A 457 19.08 -8.44 -31.37
C ASP A 457 18.92 -8.89 -29.91
N LEU A 458 19.27 -10.13 -29.57
CA LEU A 458 19.01 -10.76 -28.28
C LEU A 458 19.69 -10.03 -27.12
N ALA A 459 20.96 -9.65 -27.28
CA ALA A 459 21.71 -8.95 -26.23
C ALA A 459 21.09 -7.58 -25.89
N THR A 460 20.71 -6.80 -26.92
CA THR A 460 20.02 -5.52 -26.74
C THR A 460 18.65 -5.73 -26.09
N TYR A 461 17.87 -6.69 -26.60
CA TYR A 461 16.56 -7.02 -26.05
C TYR A 461 16.64 -7.40 -24.56
N GLN A 462 17.56 -8.28 -24.18
CA GLN A 462 17.73 -8.71 -22.80
C GLN A 462 18.11 -7.56 -21.86
N LYS A 463 18.96 -6.63 -22.34
CA LYS A 463 19.41 -5.46 -21.58
C LYS A 463 18.30 -4.43 -21.39
N TYR A 464 17.51 -4.17 -22.43
CA TYR A 464 16.58 -3.03 -22.45
C TYR A 464 15.09 -3.40 -22.34
N ARG A 465 14.72 -4.69 -22.24
CA ARG A 465 13.31 -5.11 -22.14
C ARG A 465 12.55 -4.51 -20.95
N ASP A 466 13.17 -4.40 -19.77
CA ASP A 466 12.46 -3.83 -18.60
C ASP A 466 12.34 -2.30 -18.72
N PRO A 467 13.41 -1.54 -19.06
CA PRO A 467 13.30 -0.12 -19.37
C PRO A 467 12.24 0.20 -20.43
N ALA A 468 12.23 -0.58 -21.53
CA ALA A 468 11.27 -0.40 -22.61
C ALA A 468 9.84 -0.67 -22.14
N PHE A 469 9.64 -1.71 -21.35
CA PHE A 469 8.32 -2.03 -20.80
C PHE A 469 7.84 -1.01 -19.77
N GLU A 470 8.75 -0.44 -18.97
CA GLU A 470 8.43 0.61 -18.01
C GLU A 470 7.94 1.89 -18.70
N VAL A 471 8.63 2.32 -19.77
CA VAL A 471 8.17 3.43 -20.62
C VAL A 471 6.80 3.10 -21.23
N GLN A 472 6.65 1.88 -21.75
CA GLN A 472 5.41 1.42 -22.36
C GLN A 472 4.24 1.49 -21.37
N VAL A 473 4.37 0.93 -20.16
CA VAL A 473 3.32 0.95 -19.13
C VAL A 473 3.00 2.39 -18.70
N GLY A 474 4.02 3.22 -18.48
CA GLY A 474 3.84 4.63 -18.16
C GLY A 474 2.95 5.37 -19.16
N LEU A 475 3.27 5.21 -20.44
CA LEU A 475 2.51 5.85 -21.51
C LEU A 475 1.15 5.19 -21.73
N HIS A 476 1.06 3.86 -21.66
CA HIS A 476 -0.16 3.08 -21.83
C HIS A 476 -1.24 3.50 -20.83
N GLU A 477 -0.89 3.55 -19.55
CA GLU A 477 -1.84 3.84 -18.48
C GLU A 477 -2.19 5.34 -18.43
N LEU A 478 -1.18 6.21 -18.41
CA LEU A 478 -1.39 7.66 -18.25
C LEU A 478 -1.95 8.31 -19.51
N LEU A 479 -1.32 8.05 -20.65
CA LEU A 479 -1.61 8.73 -21.91
C LEU A 479 -2.42 7.85 -22.86
N GLY A 480 -2.39 6.52 -22.74
CA GLY A 480 -3.27 5.63 -23.48
C GLY A 480 -4.69 5.75 -22.93
N HIS A 481 -4.99 5.12 -21.80
CA HIS A 481 -6.33 5.16 -21.20
C HIS A 481 -6.77 6.56 -20.75
N GLY A 482 -5.83 7.41 -20.31
CA GLY A 482 -6.14 8.74 -19.78
C GLY A 482 -6.56 9.78 -20.83
N CYS A 483 -6.21 9.60 -22.11
CA CYS A 483 -6.56 10.53 -23.19
C CYS A 483 -7.81 10.10 -23.97
N GLY A 484 -8.35 11.04 -24.76
CA GLY A 484 -9.40 10.80 -25.72
C GLY A 484 -10.80 11.10 -25.19
N LYS A 485 -11.62 11.74 -26.04
CA LYS A 485 -13.02 12.08 -25.74
C LYS A 485 -13.97 11.08 -26.39
N LEU A 486 -15.01 10.69 -25.64
CA LEU A 486 -16.20 10.07 -26.22
C LEU A 486 -17.18 11.20 -26.56
N LEU A 487 -17.68 11.23 -27.79
CA LEU A 487 -18.74 12.16 -28.19
C LEU A 487 -20.07 11.59 -27.72
N GLN A 488 -20.77 12.32 -26.87
CA GLN A 488 -21.96 11.81 -26.17
C GLN A 488 -23.08 12.83 -26.18
N GLU A 489 -24.30 12.30 -26.28
CA GLU A 489 -25.52 12.95 -25.83
C GLU A 489 -25.67 12.58 -24.35
N THR A 490 -25.26 13.48 -23.47
CA THR A 490 -25.13 13.24 -22.02
C THR A 490 -26.49 13.14 -21.35
N GLU A 491 -27.45 13.92 -21.84
CA GLU A 491 -28.88 13.86 -21.50
C GLU A 491 -29.67 14.09 -22.80
N PRO A 492 -30.96 13.73 -22.87
CA PRO A 492 -31.76 13.95 -24.07
C PRO A 492 -31.65 15.39 -24.58
N GLY A 493 -31.05 15.57 -25.77
CA GLY A 493 -30.82 16.88 -26.39
C GLY A 493 -29.62 17.69 -25.88
N VAL A 494 -28.84 17.18 -24.92
CA VAL A 494 -27.62 17.83 -24.39
C VAL A 494 -26.40 17.06 -24.85
N PHE A 495 -25.47 17.73 -25.52
CA PHE A 495 -24.28 17.11 -26.12
C PHE A 495 -23.00 17.66 -25.49
N ASN A 496 -22.00 16.81 -25.32
CA ASN A 496 -20.67 17.22 -24.86
C ASN A 496 -19.78 17.75 -26.01
N PHE A 497 -20.36 17.99 -27.18
CA PHE A 497 -19.74 18.54 -28.39
C PHE A 497 -20.74 19.45 -29.12
N ASP A 498 -20.24 20.30 -30.03
CA ASP A 498 -21.11 21.15 -30.86
C ASP A 498 -21.90 20.28 -31.86
N LYS A 499 -23.19 20.08 -31.59
CA LYS A 499 -24.06 19.24 -32.41
C LYS A 499 -24.48 19.91 -33.72
N GLU A 500 -24.49 21.24 -33.76
CA GLU A 500 -24.83 22.04 -34.95
C GLU A 500 -23.66 22.10 -35.92
N ASN A 501 -22.42 22.12 -35.39
CA ASN A 501 -21.18 22.01 -36.14
C ASN A 501 -20.36 20.80 -35.68
N PRO A 502 -20.79 19.56 -36.00
CA PRO A 502 -20.14 18.35 -35.50
C PRO A 502 -18.68 18.24 -35.96
N PRO A 503 -17.79 17.68 -35.11
CA PRO A 503 -16.40 17.43 -35.48
C PRO A 503 -16.26 16.72 -36.83
N ILE A 504 -15.23 17.09 -37.60
CA ILE A 504 -14.91 16.43 -38.88
C ILE A 504 -14.07 15.20 -38.60
N SER A 505 -14.52 14.02 -39.06
CA SER A 505 -13.74 12.80 -38.92
C SER A 505 -12.47 12.89 -39.79
N PRO A 506 -11.26 12.70 -39.24
CA PRO A 506 -10.03 12.69 -40.03
C PRO A 506 -9.93 11.47 -40.96
N LEU A 507 -10.75 10.44 -40.75
CA LEU A 507 -10.80 9.24 -41.59
C LEU A 507 -11.60 9.44 -42.89
N SER A 508 -12.68 10.22 -42.83
CA SER A 508 -13.62 10.39 -43.95
C SER A 508 -13.65 11.80 -44.53
N GLY A 509 -13.12 12.80 -43.82
CA GLY A 509 -13.23 14.21 -44.16
C GLY A 509 -14.66 14.76 -44.07
N GLN A 510 -15.56 14.04 -43.39
CA GLN A 510 -16.97 14.40 -43.23
C GLN A 510 -17.34 14.64 -41.76
N PRO A 511 -18.37 15.47 -41.47
CA PRO A 511 -18.86 15.64 -40.11
C PRO A 511 -19.37 14.32 -39.51
N ILE A 512 -19.09 14.09 -38.22
CA ILE A 512 -19.51 12.86 -37.52
C ILE A 512 -21.04 12.76 -37.42
N LYS A 513 -21.55 11.53 -37.57
CA LYS A 513 -22.98 11.22 -37.60
C LYS A 513 -23.45 10.29 -36.49
N SER A 514 -22.53 9.84 -35.63
CA SER A 514 -22.78 8.89 -34.55
C SER A 514 -22.08 9.36 -33.27
N TRP A 515 -22.69 9.01 -32.13
CA TRP A 515 -22.26 9.36 -30.78
C TRP A 515 -22.96 8.41 -29.79
N TYR A 516 -22.49 8.36 -28.54
CA TYR A 516 -23.14 7.58 -27.48
C TYR A 516 -24.44 8.26 -27.04
N LYS A 517 -25.51 7.48 -26.88
CA LYS A 517 -26.81 7.92 -26.37
C LYS A 517 -26.83 7.99 -24.84
N PRO A 518 -27.81 8.68 -24.23
CA PRO A 518 -27.96 8.68 -22.78
C PRO A 518 -27.99 7.25 -22.21
N GLY A 519 -27.17 7.00 -21.20
CA GLY A 519 -27.01 5.68 -20.56
C GLY A 519 -26.10 4.69 -21.29
N GLN A 520 -25.63 4.99 -22.50
CA GLN A 520 -24.66 4.14 -23.20
C GLN A 520 -23.23 4.45 -22.73
N THR A 521 -22.48 3.39 -22.43
CA THR A 521 -21.05 3.45 -22.12
C THR A 521 -20.24 2.87 -23.28
N TRP A 522 -18.91 3.04 -23.21
CA TRP A 522 -17.96 2.33 -24.09
C TRP A 522 -18.21 0.81 -24.07
N GLY A 523 -18.22 0.22 -22.87
CA GLY A 523 -18.38 -1.21 -22.67
C GLY A 523 -19.72 -1.73 -23.17
N SER A 524 -20.82 -1.06 -22.85
CA SER A 524 -22.16 -1.50 -23.29
C SER A 524 -22.32 -1.45 -24.81
N THR A 525 -21.65 -0.49 -25.47
CA THR A 525 -21.80 -0.23 -26.90
C THR A 525 -20.92 -1.16 -27.74
N PHE A 526 -19.68 -1.42 -27.31
CA PHE A 526 -18.73 -2.26 -28.05
C PHE A 526 -18.78 -3.74 -27.65
N GLY A 527 -19.42 -4.06 -26.52
CA GLY A 527 -19.65 -5.43 -26.07
C GLY A 527 -18.37 -6.24 -25.96
N ALA A 528 -18.37 -7.44 -26.53
CA ALA A 528 -17.29 -8.42 -26.36
C ALA A 528 -15.90 -7.98 -26.88
N ILE A 529 -15.81 -6.98 -27.76
CA ILE A 529 -14.51 -6.49 -28.25
C ILE A 529 -13.98 -5.30 -27.43
N ALA A 530 -14.78 -4.72 -26.54
CA ALA A 530 -14.47 -3.46 -25.86
C ALA A 530 -13.14 -3.50 -25.08
N ALA A 531 -12.88 -4.58 -24.35
CA ALA A 531 -11.66 -4.74 -23.57
C ALA A 531 -10.42 -4.79 -24.48
N SER A 532 -10.32 -5.78 -25.37
CA SER A 532 -9.19 -5.94 -26.29
C SER A 532 -8.94 -4.72 -27.16
N TYR A 533 -10.02 -4.09 -27.64
CA TYR A 533 -9.93 -2.90 -28.48
C TYR A 533 -9.31 -1.72 -27.72
N GLU A 534 -9.70 -1.52 -26.46
CA GLU A 534 -9.14 -0.45 -25.64
C GLU A 534 -7.69 -0.68 -25.29
N GLU A 535 -7.31 -1.92 -24.95
CA GLU A 535 -5.90 -2.30 -24.75
C GLU A 535 -5.08 -2.01 -26.00
N CYS A 536 -5.60 -2.35 -27.18
CA CYS A 536 -4.95 -2.07 -28.44
C CYS A 536 -4.71 -0.58 -28.67
N ARG A 537 -5.70 0.25 -28.33
CA ARG A 537 -5.57 1.71 -28.45
C ARG A 537 -4.51 2.24 -27.48
N ALA A 538 -4.52 1.80 -26.22
CA ALA A 538 -3.56 2.24 -25.21
C ALA A 538 -2.12 1.80 -25.53
N GLU A 539 -1.93 0.54 -25.96
CA GLU A 539 -0.64 0.04 -26.45
C GLU A 539 -0.15 0.85 -27.65
N CYS A 540 -1.02 1.18 -28.62
CA CYS A 540 -0.65 2.01 -29.76
C CYS A 540 -0.24 3.45 -29.35
N VAL A 541 -0.90 4.04 -28.35
CA VAL A 541 -0.47 5.35 -27.80
C VAL A 541 0.93 5.26 -27.22
N ALA A 542 1.23 4.21 -26.44
CA ALA A 542 2.57 3.99 -25.90
C ALA A 542 3.63 3.82 -27.01
N MET A 543 3.31 3.06 -28.07
CA MET A 543 4.19 2.90 -29.23
C MET A 543 4.42 4.21 -30.00
N ALA A 544 3.37 5.04 -30.15
CA ALA A 544 3.46 6.33 -30.82
C ALA A 544 4.31 7.33 -30.02
N LEU A 545 4.05 7.47 -28.73
CA LEU A 545 4.70 8.46 -27.88
C LEU A 545 6.09 8.03 -27.41
N SER A 546 6.41 6.74 -27.36
CA SER A 546 7.80 6.30 -27.11
C SER A 546 8.79 6.76 -28.20
N CYS A 547 8.29 7.15 -29.37
CA CYS A 547 9.10 7.77 -30.43
C CYS A 547 9.48 9.22 -30.11
N GLU A 548 8.92 9.84 -29.07
CA GLU A 548 9.31 11.14 -28.57
C GLU A 548 10.50 10.99 -27.61
N PHE A 549 11.71 11.19 -28.12
CA PHE A 549 12.93 11.08 -27.33
C PHE A 549 12.97 11.97 -26.06
N PRO A 550 12.32 13.16 -26.03
CA PRO A 550 12.16 13.90 -24.77
C PRO A 550 11.41 13.12 -23.69
N ILE A 551 10.46 12.25 -24.05
CA ILE A 551 9.81 11.34 -23.09
C ILE A 551 10.82 10.32 -22.57
N LEU A 552 11.62 9.69 -23.45
CA LEU A 552 12.65 8.73 -23.02
C LEU A 552 13.67 9.36 -22.05
N GLN A 553 13.99 10.64 -22.26
CA GLN A 553 14.81 11.42 -21.33
C GLN A 553 14.16 11.62 -19.96
N LEU A 554 12.84 11.78 -19.88
CA LEU A 554 12.12 11.85 -18.58
C LEU A 554 12.30 10.57 -17.76
N PHE A 555 12.42 9.42 -18.45
CA PHE A 555 12.72 8.11 -17.87
C PHE A 555 14.22 7.86 -17.67
N GLY A 556 15.08 8.85 -17.95
CA GLY A 556 16.52 8.80 -17.70
C GLY A 556 17.36 8.29 -18.88
N PHE A 557 16.78 8.14 -20.07
CA PHE A 557 17.49 7.61 -21.24
C PHE A 557 17.82 8.71 -22.27
N GLY A 558 19.11 8.87 -22.56
CA GLY A 558 19.59 9.82 -23.58
C GLY A 558 19.43 11.31 -23.20
N ASP A 559 19.63 12.19 -24.18
CA ASP A 559 19.61 13.65 -24.02
C ASP A 559 18.34 14.33 -24.59
N GLY A 560 17.35 13.52 -24.98
CA GLY A 560 16.10 13.97 -25.58
C GLY A 560 16.15 14.18 -27.10
N LYS A 561 17.32 14.04 -27.75
CA LYS A 561 17.43 14.14 -29.21
C LYS A 561 17.18 12.77 -29.87
N ALA A 562 16.54 12.81 -31.04
CA ALA A 562 16.28 11.61 -31.82
C ALA A 562 17.60 11.01 -32.37
N ASP A 563 17.99 9.87 -31.80
CA ASP A 563 19.11 9.05 -32.28
C ASP A 563 18.82 7.57 -32.02
N MET A 564 18.48 6.83 -33.07
CA MET A 564 18.20 5.38 -33.01
C MET A 564 19.42 4.53 -32.61
N LYS A 565 20.64 5.09 -32.66
CA LYS A 565 21.88 4.40 -32.27
C LYS A 565 22.29 4.69 -30.82
N SER A 566 21.59 5.60 -30.15
CA SER A 566 21.80 5.91 -28.74
C SER A 566 21.16 4.87 -27.83
N GLU A 567 21.43 4.98 -26.51
CA GLU A 567 20.73 4.20 -25.49
C GLU A 567 19.20 4.40 -25.53
N ALA A 568 18.72 5.63 -25.76
CA ALA A 568 17.29 5.87 -25.93
C ALA A 568 16.75 5.16 -27.18
N GLY A 569 17.55 5.10 -28.25
CA GLY A 569 17.25 4.33 -29.45
C GLY A 569 17.18 2.81 -29.20
N ASP A 570 18.04 2.28 -28.33
CA ASP A 570 17.99 0.87 -27.90
C ASP A 570 16.71 0.55 -27.11
N VAL A 571 16.30 1.45 -26.21
CA VAL A 571 15.04 1.32 -25.46
C VAL A 571 13.84 1.33 -26.42
N LEU A 572 13.80 2.28 -27.35
CA LEU A 572 12.73 2.37 -28.35
C LEU A 572 12.69 1.15 -29.28
N PHE A 573 13.84 0.72 -29.78
CA PHE A 573 13.94 -0.49 -30.61
C PHE A 573 13.41 -1.71 -29.85
N THR A 574 13.80 -1.85 -28.58
CA THR A 574 13.38 -2.96 -27.74
C THR A 574 11.87 -2.92 -27.46
N ALA A 575 11.27 -1.73 -27.29
CA ALA A 575 9.82 -1.59 -27.13
C ALA A 575 9.05 -2.12 -28.35
N TYR A 576 9.47 -1.74 -29.57
CA TYR A 576 8.86 -2.24 -30.81
C TYR A 576 9.09 -3.73 -31.01
N LEU A 577 10.30 -4.23 -30.75
CA LEU A 577 10.61 -5.65 -30.86
C LEU A 577 9.82 -6.49 -29.85
N GLN A 578 9.64 -5.98 -28.64
CA GLN A 578 8.85 -6.61 -27.59
C GLN A 578 7.37 -6.70 -27.97
N MET A 579 6.80 -5.63 -28.53
CA MET A 579 5.43 -5.62 -29.03
C MET A 579 5.24 -6.67 -30.14
N ALA A 580 6.16 -6.73 -31.10
CA ALA A 580 6.13 -7.72 -32.18
C ALA A 580 6.23 -9.17 -31.64
N ARG A 581 7.14 -9.41 -30.70
CA ARG A 581 7.31 -10.71 -30.04
C ARG A 581 6.05 -11.13 -29.30
N ALA A 582 5.47 -10.22 -28.52
CA ALA A 582 4.24 -10.50 -27.79
C ALA A 582 3.07 -10.78 -28.74
N GLY A 583 3.01 -10.10 -29.89
CA GLY A 583 2.03 -10.38 -30.94
C GLY A 583 2.16 -11.79 -31.53
N ILE A 584 3.38 -12.33 -31.72
CA ILE A 584 3.53 -13.73 -32.16
C ILE A 584 3.14 -14.69 -31.04
N ALA A 585 3.62 -14.44 -29.83
CA ALA A 585 3.30 -15.26 -28.66
C ALA A 585 1.81 -15.29 -28.34
N ALA A 586 1.05 -14.27 -28.77
CA ALA A 586 -0.39 -14.17 -28.57
C ALA A 586 -1.16 -15.39 -29.08
N LEU A 587 -0.68 -16.06 -30.13
CA LEU A 587 -1.33 -17.23 -30.72
C LEU A 587 -1.49 -18.40 -29.74
N GLU A 588 -0.71 -18.44 -28.66
CA GLU A 588 -0.93 -19.35 -27.53
C GLU A 588 -2.33 -19.20 -26.94
N PHE A 589 -2.85 -17.97 -26.89
CA PHE A 589 -4.12 -17.60 -26.26
C PHE A 589 -5.30 -17.58 -27.23
N TRP A 590 -5.11 -17.97 -28.48
CA TRP A 590 -6.21 -18.13 -29.43
C TRP A 590 -6.64 -19.59 -29.49
N ASP A 591 -7.94 -19.83 -29.31
CA ASP A 591 -8.53 -21.16 -29.38
C ASP A 591 -9.06 -21.45 -30.79
N PRO A 592 -8.51 -22.47 -31.50
CA PRO A 592 -8.92 -22.80 -32.85
C PRO A 592 -10.36 -23.31 -32.94
N LYS A 593 -10.89 -23.93 -31.87
CA LYS A 593 -12.21 -24.55 -31.87
C LYS A 593 -13.33 -23.51 -31.81
N SER A 594 -13.24 -22.59 -30.87
CA SER A 594 -14.20 -21.49 -30.69
C SER A 594 -13.89 -20.27 -31.57
N ARG A 595 -12.68 -20.22 -32.15
CA ARG A 595 -12.14 -19.06 -32.88
C ARG A 595 -12.14 -17.78 -32.05
N LYS A 596 -11.97 -17.91 -30.73
CA LYS A 596 -11.94 -16.81 -29.77
C LYS A 596 -10.55 -16.61 -29.20
N TRP A 597 -10.24 -15.36 -28.90
CA TRP A 597 -9.10 -14.98 -28.11
C TRP A 597 -9.45 -15.11 -26.62
N GLY A 598 -8.57 -15.75 -25.84
CA GLY A 598 -8.70 -15.90 -24.40
C GLY A 598 -8.02 -14.81 -23.57
N GLN A 599 -7.44 -13.79 -24.21
CA GLN A 599 -6.71 -12.70 -23.53
C GLN A 599 -6.74 -11.41 -24.36
N ALA A 600 -7.39 -10.37 -23.85
CA ALA A 600 -7.57 -9.06 -24.48
C ALA A 600 -6.26 -8.39 -24.95
N HIS A 601 -5.26 -8.24 -24.09
CA HIS A 601 -3.98 -7.62 -24.45
C HIS A 601 -3.23 -8.45 -25.50
N MET A 602 -3.33 -9.78 -25.47
CA MET A 602 -2.63 -10.61 -26.45
C MET A 602 -3.30 -10.50 -27.82
N GLN A 603 -4.63 -10.46 -27.87
CA GLN A 603 -5.36 -10.15 -29.10
C GLN A 603 -4.96 -8.76 -29.65
N ALA A 604 -4.86 -7.75 -28.80
CA ALA A 604 -4.36 -6.42 -29.15
C ALA A 604 -2.91 -6.44 -29.67
N ARG A 605 -2.00 -7.16 -29.01
CA ARG A 605 -0.60 -7.25 -29.44
C ARG A 605 -0.47 -8.00 -30.77
N PHE A 606 -1.32 -8.99 -31.02
CA PHE A 606 -1.40 -9.66 -32.33
C PHE A 606 -1.82 -8.68 -33.43
N SER A 607 -2.84 -7.84 -33.20
CA SER A 607 -3.21 -6.83 -34.20
C SER A 607 -2.12 -5.79 -34.43
N ILE A 608 -1.38 -5.38 -33.40
CA ILE A 608 -0.26 -4.44 -33.55
C ILE A 608 0.91 -5.07 -34.32
N LEU A 609 1.23 -6.35 -34.07
CA LEU A 609 2.17 -7.09 -34.91
C LEU A 609 1.70 -7.12 -36.36
N ARG A 610 0.42 -7.41 -36.62
CA ARG A 610 -0.15 -7.40 -37.98
C ARG A 610 0.00 -6.01 -38.61
N THR A 611 -0.18 -4.94 -37.85
CA THR A 611 0.11 -3.56 -38.30
C THR A 611 1.59 -3.39 -38.69
N PHE A 612 2.54 -3.90 -37.91
CA PHE A 612 3.96 -3.85 -38.26
C PHE A 612 4.28 -4.62 -39.54
N LEU A 613 3.74 -5.84 -39.69
CA LEU A 613 3.94 -6.67 -40.88
C LEU A 613 3.33 -6.01 -42.13
N ASN A 614 2.19 -5.31 -41.96
CA ASN A 614 1.52 -4.59 -43.05
C ASN A 614 2.21 -3.26 -43.43
N ALA A 615 3.09 -2.72 -42.58
CA ALA A 615 3.83 -1.50 -42.87
C ALA A 615 4.94 -1.68 -43.93
N GLY A 616 5.25 -2.92 -44.29
CA GLY A 616 6.22 -3.27 -45.34
C GLY A 616 7.28 -4.24 -44.85
N VAL A 617 7.76 -5.10 -45.76
CA VAL A 617 8.82 -6.07 -45.48
C VAL A 617 10.14 -5.39 -45.12
N GLU A 618 10.34 -4.16 -45.57
CA GLU A 618 11.48 -3.32 -45.22
C GLU A 618 11.49 -2.87 -43.74
N PHE A 619 10.37 -2.99 -43.02
CA PHE A 619 10.27 -2.68 -41.60
C PHE A 619 10.20 -3.94 -40.72
N CYS A 620 9.23 -4.83 -40.96
CA CYS A 620 8.99 -5.99 -40.11
C CYS A 620 8.65 -7.23 -40.94
N GLN A 621 9.23 -8.38 -40.60
CA GLN A 621 8.96 -9.66 -41.25
C GLN A 621 9.16 -10.84 -40.29
N LEU A 622 8.40 -11.92 -40.51
CA LEU A 622 8.66 -13.23 -39.90
C LEU A 622 9.62 -14.03 -40.78
N GLU A 623 10.66 -14.60 -40.18
CA GLU A 623 11.69 -15.36 -40.88
C GLU A 623 11.86 -16.75 -40.28
N TRP A 624 12.03 -17.75 -41.14
CA TRP A 624 12.29 -19.14 -40.79
C TRP A 624 12.95 -19.83 -41.99
N GLU A 625 13.76 -20.86 -41.73
CA GLU A 625 14.33 -21.72 -42.78
C GLU A 625 13.75 -23.14 -42.72
N LYS A 626 13.29 -23.59 -41.54
CA LYS A 626 12.76 -24.93 -41.35
C LYS A 626 11.26 -25.00 -41.64
N ASP A 627 10.83 -26.08 -42.30
CA ASP A 627 9.42 -26.31 -42.66
C ASP A 627 8.47 -26.36 -41.45
N ASP A 628 8.97 -26.73 -40.27
CA ASP A 628 8.19 -26.82 -39.03
C ASP A 628 8.22 -25.54 -38.19
N LEU A 629 8.85 -24.47 -38.69
CA LEU A 629 9.00 -23.16 -38.06
C LEU A 629 9.70 -23.22 -36.67
N SER A 630 10.45 -24.29 -36.39
CA SER A 630 11.18 -24.42 -35.12
C SER A 630 12.29 -23.37 -34.94
N ASP A 631 12.69 -22.68 -36.00
CA ASP A 631 13.65 -21.57 -36.02
C ASP A 631 13.00 -20.20 -36.27
N LEU A 632 11.67 -20.10 -36.21
CA LEU A 632 10.93 -18.85 -36.43
C LEU A 632 11.47 -17.70 -35.57
N THR A 633 11.79 -16.58 -36.22
CA THR A 633 12.21 -15.30 -35.61
C THR A 633 11.51 -14.11 -36.26
N ILE A 634 11.55 -12.97 -35.57
CA ILE A 634 11.07 -11.68 -36.06
C ILE A 634 12.27 -10.86 -36.51
N ARG A 635 12.24 -10.37 -37.75
CA ARG A 635 13.14 -9.32 -38.21
C ARG A 635 12.43 -7.98 -38.09
N LEU A 636 12.98 -7.10 -37.25
CA LEU A 636 12.56 -5.70 -37.12
C LEU A 636 13.73 -4.80 -37.52
N GLU A 637 13.51 -3.85 -38.41
CA GLU A 637 14.55 -2.89 -38.84
C GLU A 637 14.51 -1.63 -37.99
N ARG A 638 15.53 -1.47 -37.14
CA ARG A 638 15.69 -0.36 -36.19
C ARG A 638 15.53 1.01 -36.83
N ASP A 639 16.26 1.27 -37.92
CA ASP A 639 16.28 2.58 -38.56
C ASP A 639 14.97 2.90 -39.29
N ARG A 640 14.04 1.94 -39.36
CA ARG A 640 12.73 2.10 -39.99
C ARG A 640 11.58 2.33 -39.00
N ILE A 641 11.87 2.43 -37.70
CA ILE A 641 10.85 2.66 -36.68
C ILE A 641 10.20 4.05 -36.86
N LEU A 642 11.00 5.11 -37.08
CA LEU A 642 10.47 6.48 -37.11
C LEU A 642 9.76 6.83 -38.42
N ASP A 643 10.15 6.24 -39.56
CA ASP A 643 9.61 6.57 -40.89
C ASP A 643 8.56 5.58 -41.41
N LEU A 644 8.54 4.33 -40.94
CA LEU A 644 7.52 3.34 -41.30
C LEU A 644 6.72 2.84 -40.10
N GLY A 645 7.40 2.48 -39.00
CA GLY A 645 6.75 1.93 -37.81
C GLY A 645 5.75 2.91 -37.18
N ARG A 646 6.22 4.11 -36.81
CA ARG A 646 5.41 5.15 -36.18
C ARG A 646 4.24 5.59 -37.06
N PRO A 647 4.40 5.88 -38.37
CA PRO A 647 3.26 6.18 -39.24
C PRO A 647 2.21 5.07 -39.28
N ALA A 648 2.63 3.79 -39.40
CA ALA A 648 1.69 2.67 -39.40
C ALA A 648 0.91 2.54 -38.09
N VAL A 649 1.60 2.74 -36.94
CA VAL A 649 0.95 2.80 -35.62
C VAL A 649 -0.04 3.95 -35.54
N ASN A 650 0.35 5.14 -35.99
CA ASN A 650 -0.50 6.33 -35.96
C ASN A 650 -1.76 6.17 -36.81
N ASP A 651 -1.65 5.60 -38.02
CA ASP A 651 -2.80 5.34 -38.89
C ASP A 651 -3.78 4.35 -38.26
N TYR A 652 -3.26 3.31 -37.61
CA TYR A 652 -4.10 2.33 -36.92
C TYR A 652 -4.73 2.94 -35.66
N LEU A 653 -3.96 3.69 -34.88
CA LEU A 653 -4.40 4.39 -33.68
C LEU A 653 -5.47 5.44 -33.98
N GLN A 654 -5.35 6.21 -35.07
CA GLN A 654 -6.37 7.17 -35.50
C GLN A 654 -7.69 6.46 -35.78
N LYS A 655 -7.68 5.30 -36.45
CA LYS A 655 -8.89 4.52 -36.69
C LYS A 655 -9.50 4.01 -35.40
N LEU A 656 -8.68 3.42 -34.52
CA LEU A 656 -9.12 2.93 -33.22
C LEU A 656 -9.81 4.04 -32.43
N HIS A 657 -9.15 5.19 -32.32
CA HIS A 657 -9.63 6.30 -31.52
C HIS A 657 -10.90 6.93 -32.09
N ILE A 658 -10.94 7.21 -33.39
CA ILE A 658 -12.09 7.88 -34.00
C ILE A 658 -13.35 7.02 -33.93
N TYR A 659 -13.26 5.72 -34.26
CA TYR A 659 -14.44 4.86 -34.14
C TYR A 659 -14.92 4.71 -32.70
N LYS A 660 -14.00 4.63 -31.73
CA LYS A 660 -14.34 4.66 -30.29
C LYS A 660 -15.03 5.98 -29.92
N ALA A 661 -14.45 7.12 -30.30
CA ALA A 661 -14.96 8.44 -29.94
C ALA A 661 -16.37 8.69 -30.50
N THR A 662 -16.67 8.19 -31.70
CA THR A 662 -17.95 8.41 -32.39
C THR A 662 -18.97 7.29 -32.19
N ALA A 663 -18.70 6.31 -31.32
CA ALA A 663 -19.56 5.11 -31.17
C ALA A 663 -19.83 4.35 -32.49
N ASP A 664 -18.88 4.36 -33.43
CA ASP A 664 -19.02 3.63 -34.72
C ASP A 664 -18.59 2.16 -34.55
N VAL A 665 -19.45 1.40 -33.87
CA VAL A 665 -19.21 -0.02 -33.55
C VAL A 665 -19.08 -0.86 -34.81
N THR A 666 -19.80 -0.51 -35.88
CA THR A 666 -19.82 -1.32 -37.11
C THR A 666 -18.47 -1.23 -37.80
N ALA A 667 -17.94 -0.02 -38.00
CA ALA A 667 -16.62 0.16 -38.60
C ALA A 667 -15.50 -0.36 -37.69
N ALA A 668 -15.60 -0.08 -36.39
CA ALA A 668 -14.66 -0.59 -35.39
C ALA A 668 -14.56 -2.11 -35.41
N LYS A 669 -15.71 -2.80 -35.31
CA LYS A 669 -15.78 -4.26 -35.26
C LYS A 669 -15.25 -4.86 -36.54
N LYS A 670 -15.62 -4.32 -37.70
CA LYS A 670 -15.11 -4.80 -38.99
C LYS A 670 -13.57 -4.73 -39.03
N MET A 671 -13.01 -3.56 -38.77
CA MET A 671 -11.55 -3.37 -38.78
C MET A 671 -10.86 -4.28 -37.76
N TYR A 672 -11.39 -4.37 -36.54
CA TYR A 672 -10.74 -5.10 -35.45
C TYR A 672 -10.84 -6.61 -35.62
N ASP A 673 -11.99 -7.14 -36.05
CA ASP A 673 -12.17 -8.56 -36.37
C ASP A 673 -11.26 -8.96 -37.55
N GLU A 674 -11.13 -8.10 -38.58
CA GLU A 674 -10.24 -8.36 -39.73
C GLU A 674 -8.77 -8.47 -39.30
N ILE A 675 -8.26 -7.48 -38.56
CA ILE A 675 -6.84 -7.45 -38.17
C ILE A 675 -6.48 -8.44 -37.06
N THR A 676 -7.45 -8.85 -36.23
CA THR A 676 -7.26 -9.88 -35.19
C THR A 676 -7.62 -11.29 -35.67
N SER A 677 -7.99 -11.45 -36.94
CA SER A 677 -8.30 -12.76 -37.51
C SER A 677 -7.04 -13.64 -37.62
N VAL A 678 -7.17 -14.89 -37.18
CA VAL A 678 -6.12 -15.91 -37.30
C VAL A 678 -6.36 -16.70 -38.58
N GLU A 679 -5.60 -16.35 -39.62
CA GLU A 679 -5.63 -16.99 -40.94
C GLU A 679 -4.97 -18.37 -40.92
N PRO A 680 -5.22 -19.25 -41.92
CA PRO A 680 -4.71 -20.63 -41.93
C PRO A 680 -3.20 -20.78 -41.74
N PHE A 681 -2.38 -19.82 -42.18
CA PHE A 681 -0.94 -19.83 -41.92
C PHE A 681 -0.62 -19.70 -40.42
N TYR A 682 -1.25 -18.75 -39.74
CA TYR A 682 -1.05 -18.56 -38.30
C TYR A 682 -1.66 -19.71 -37.49
N GLU A 683 -2.84 -20.19 -37.86
CA GLU A 683 -3.54 -21.29 -37.19
C GLU A 683 -2.77 -22.62 -37.29
N ASN A 684 -2.31 -22.99 -38.50
CA ASN A 684 -1.80 -24.33 -38.76
C ASN A 684 -0.27 -24.45 -38.71
N MET A 685 0.48 -23.34 -38.86
CA MET A 685 1.95 -23.35 -38.89
C MET A 685 2.55 -22.60 -37.71
N VAL A 686 2.22 -21.31 -37.57
CA VAL A 686 2.86 -20.44 -36.57
C VAL A 686 2.43 -20.82 -35.15
N ARG A 687 1.13 -21.02 -34.91
CA ARG A 687 0.61 -21.37 -33.57
C ARG A 687 1.20 -22.68 -33.04
N PRO A 688 1.30 -23.78 -33.80
CA PRO A 688 2.03 -24.97 -33.36
C PRO A 688 3.49 -24.70 -32.99
N ALA A 689 4.21 -23.87 -33.76
CA ALA A 689 5.58 -23.49 -33.44
C ALA A 689 5.64 -22.63 -32.15
N VAL A 690 4.67 -21.76 -31.94
CA VAL A 690 4.52 -20.97 -30.70
C VAL A 690 4.29 -21.87 -29.50
N LEU A 691 3.35 -22.82 -29.59
CA LEU A 691 3.04 -23.76 -28.51
C LEU A 691 4.23 -24.66 -28.16
N LYS A 692 5.07 -25.05 -29.13
CA LYS A 692 6.31 -25.80 -28.90
C LYS A 692 7.37 -24.98 -28.14
N LYS A 693 7.39 -23.65 -28.31
CA LYS A 693 8.32 -22.72 -27.66
C LYS A 693 7.73 -21.99 -26.46
N LYS A 694 6.50 -22.34 -26.04
CA LYS A 694 5.82 -21.70 -24.91
C LYS A 694 6.72 -21.77 -23.67
N GLN A 695 6.79 -20.67 -22.94
CA GLN A 695 7.54 -20.61 -21.69
C GLN A 695 6.57 -20.86 -20.53
N PRO A 696 6.95 -21.66 -19.51
CA PRO A 696 6.17 -21.77 -18.29
C PRO A 696 5.87 -20.39 -17.71
N ARG A 697 4.66 -20.18 -17.21
CA ARG A 697 4.33 -18.91 -16.57
C ARG A 697 5.12 -18.77 -15.28
N LYS A 698 5.56 -17.54 -14.99
CA LYS A 698 6.30 -17.21 -13.77
C LYS A 698 5.41 -17.43 -12.55
N VAL A 699 5.98 -18.09 -11.53
CA VAL A 699 5.45 -18.16 -10.17
C VAL A 699 6.43 -17.46 -9.23
N PHE A 700 5.89 -16.69 -8.28
CA PHE A 700 6.69 -15.77 -7.47
C PHE A 700 6.91 -16.33 -6.07
N VAL A 701 8.18 -16.44 -5.67
CA VAL A 701 8.53 -16.68 -4.27
C VAL A 701 8.47 -15.34 -3.54
N GLN A 702 7.49 -15.23 -2.64
CA GLN A 702 7.24 -14.00 -1.88
C GLN A 702 7.90 -14.07 -0.51
N ALA A 703 8.37 -12.91 -0.03
CA ALA A 703 8.92 -12.78 1.31
C ALA A 703 7.83 -12.95 2.39
N ASN A 704 8.25 -13.30 3.61
CA ASN A 704 7.40 -13.22 4.80
C ASN A 704 7.90 -12.08 5.70
N THR A 705 7.00 -11.52 6.51
CA THR A 705 7.35 -10.53 7.54
C THR A 705 7.06 -11.12 8.92
N VAL A 706 7.96 -10.90 9.88
CA VAL A 706 7.84 -11.43 11.24
C VAL A 706 8.02 -10.33 12.25
N GLU A 707 7.01 -10.12 13.09
CA GLU A 707 7.05 -9.17 14.19
C GLU A 707 7.76 -9.76 15.42
N LYS A 708 8.74 -9.04 15.97
CA LYS A 708 9.44 -9.33 17.23
C LYS A 708 9.74 -8.04 17.97
N ASP A 709 9.35 -7.95 19.24
CA ASP A 709 9.65 -6.82 20.13
C ASP A 709 9.26 -5.43 19.55
N GLY A 710 8.13 -5.36 18.82
CA GLY A 710 7.65 -4.13 18.18
C GLY A 710 8.43 -3.72 16.92
N LYS A 711 9.23 -4.61 16.36
CA LYS A 711 9.92 -4.46 15.06
C LYS A 711 9.53 -5.58 14.11
N VAL A 712 9.70 -5.36 12.82
CA VAL A 712 9.37 -6.33 11.77
C VAL A 712 10.61 -6.66 10.97
N ASP A 713 10.95 -7.94 10.93
CA ASP A 713 11.99 -8.51 10.08
C ASP A 713 11.39 -9.01 8.77
N LEU A 714 12.12 -8.83 7.67
CA LEU A 714 11.80 -9.41 6.36
C LEU A 714 12.58 -10.71 6.17
N ILE A 715 11.88 -11.78 5.77
CA ILE A 715 12.47 -13.09 5.45
C ILE A 715 12.27 -13.34 3.96
N GLU A 716 13.36 -13.30 3.20
CA GLU A 716 13.41 -13.67 1.79
C GLU A 716 13.79 -15.14 1.64
N TYR A 717 13.28 -15.78 0.59
CA TYR A 717 13.53 -17.18 0.27
C TYR A 717 14.18 -17.29 -1.11
N GLU A 718 14.98 -18.32 -1.31
CA GLU A 718 15.57 -18.60 -2.61
C GLU A 718 14.48 -18.92 -3.65
N ALA A 719 14.65 -18.47 -4.89
CA ALA A 719 13.72 -18.73 -5.98
C ALA A 719 13.87 -20.16 -6.54
N THR A 720 13.63 -21.15 -5.69
CA THR A 720 13.68 -22.59 -6.01
C THR A 720 12.38 -23.26 -5.59
N ASN A 721 12.14 -24.50 -6.04
CA ASN A 721 10.95 -25.26 -5.64
C ASN A 721 10.90 -25.42 -4.11
N LYS A 722 12.05 -25.68 -3.47
CA LYS A 722 12.14 -25.79 -2.01
C LYS A 722 11.90 -24.45 -1.31
N GLY A 723 12.46 -23.36 -1.83
CA GLY A 723 12.24 -22.02 -1.28
C GLY A 723 10.77 -21.57 -1.36
N MET A 724 10.08 -21.88 -2.46
CA MET A 724 8.64 -21.69 -2.59
C MET A 724 7.86 -22.42 -1.50
N ILE A 725 8.13 -23.73 -1.31
CA ILE A 725 7.45 -24.55 -0.29
C ILE A 725 7.76 -24.04 1.12
N GLN A 726 9.03 -23.74 1.41
CA GLN A 726 9.47 -23.22 2.70
C GLN A 726 8.77 -21.90 3.03
N SER A 727 8.63 -20.98 2.06
CA SER A 727 7.92 -19.71 2.25
C SER A 727 6.47 -19.90 2.72
N CYS A 728 5.76 -20.88 2.18
CA CYS A 728 4.39 -21.22 2.58
C CYS A 728 4.34 -21.91 3.95
N VAL A 729 5.30 -22.81 4.24
CA VAL A 729 5.41 -23.49 5.53
C VAL A 729 5.59 -22.50 6.67
N ASP A 730 6.47 -21.52 6.52
CA ASP A 730 6.75 -20.51 7.55
C ASP A 730 5.56 -19.55 7.73
N ARG A 731 4.86 -19.25 6.64
CA ARG A 731 3.63 -18.44 6.65
C ARG A 731 2.51 -19.09 7.46
N GLU A 732 2.32 -20.41 7.33
CA GLU A 732 1.34 -21.17 8.12
C GLU A 732 1.73 -21.28 9.61
N GLN A 733 3.02 -21.38 9.93
CA GLN A 733 3.49 -21.45 11.32
C GLN A 733 3.18 -20.16 12.08
N ALA A 734 3.43 -19.00 11.47
CA ALA A 734 3.09 -17.69 12.05
C ALA A 734 1.59 -17.58 12.38
N SER A 735 0.72 -18.00 11.45
CA SER A 735 -0.74 -18.01 11.63
C SER A 735 -1.21 -19.00 12.72
N SER A 736 -0.50 -20.12 12.92
CA SER A 736 -0.86 -21.12 13.93
C SER A 736 -0.49 -20.70 15.36
N HIS A 737 0.64 -19.99 15.55
CA HIS A 737 1.07 -19.48 16.85
C HIS A 737 0.14 -18.34 17.35
N GLN A 738 -0.31 -17.47 16.44
CA GLN A 738 -1.29 -16.42 16.76
C GLN A 738 -2.70 -16.98 17.05
N ASN A 739 -3.13 -18.01 16.32
CA ASN A 739 -4.39 -18.74 16.63
C ASN A 739 -4.34 -19.48 17.99
N PHE A 740 -3.17 -19.95 18.42
CA PHE A 740 -2.98 -20.57 19.73
C PHE A 740 -3.11 -19.53 20.85
N ILE A 741 -2.55 -18.33 20.66
CA ILE A 741 -2.71 -17.19 21.59
C ILE A 741 -4.19 -16.75 21.66
N MET A 742 -4.89 -16.63 20.53
CA MET A 742 -6.33 -16.31 20.49
C MET A 742 -7.20 -17.38 21.19
N LYS A 743 -6.93 -18.68 20.98
CA LYS A 743 -7.67 -19.76 21.67
C LYS A 743 -7.44 -19.78 23.18
N PHE A 744 -6.24 -19.45 23.66
CA PHE A 744 -5.98 -19.35 25.10
C PHE A 744 -6.69 -18.15 25.73
N SER A 745 -6.84 -17.04 25.01
CA SER A 745 -7.67 -15.91 25.44
C SER A 745 -9.16 -16.26 25.49
N LEU A 746 -9.67 -17.06 24.55
CA LEU A 746 -11.06 -17.53 24.52
C LEU A 746 -11.37 -18.61 25.59
N LEU A 747 -10.44 -19.52 25.89
CA LEU A 747 -10.61 -20.54 26.95
C LEU A 747 -10.47 -19.97 28.37
N ALA A 748 -9.68 -18.90 28.55
CA ALA A 748 -9.60 -18.20 29.83
C ALA A 748 -10.87 -17.40 30.18
N LEU A 749 -11.76 -17.15 29.21
CA LEU A 749 -13.04 -16.45 29.40
C LEU A 749 -14.22 -17.39 29.72
N ALA A 750 -14.07 -18.70 29.60
CA ALA A 750 -15.16 -19.67 29.75
C ALA A 750 -15.39 -20.18 31.20
N SER A 751 -14.64 -19.71 32.20
CA SER A 751 -14.70 -20.24 33.58
C SER A 751 -15.04 -19.22 34.67
N ALA A 752 -15.52 -18.02 34.32
CA ALA A 752 -15.88 -17.02 35.32
C ALA A 752 -17.07 -16.14 34.91
N TYR A 753 -18.27 -16.70 34.76
CA TYR A 753 -19.51 -15.89 34.73
C TYR A 753 -20.69 -16.60 35.38
N THR A 754 -20.83 -16.42 36.69
CA THR A 754 -22.12 -16.36 37.39
C THR A 754 -22.17 -15.07 38.20
N ALA A 755 -22.55 -13.96 37.56
CA ALA A 755 -23.37 -12.89 38.11
C ALA A 755 -23.34 -11.65 37.20
N SER A 756 -24.55 -11.26 36.77
CA SER A 756 -24.95 -9.89 36.40
C SER A 756 -24.16 -9.17 35.30
N ALA A 757 -24.66 -9.32 34.08
CA ALA A 757 -24.42 -8.39 32.99
C ALA A 757 -25.09 -7.03 33.26
N ALA A 758 -24.27 -6.01 33.49
CA ALA A 758 -24.54 -4.63 33.07
C ALA A 758 -23.23 -3.83 33.18
N VAL A 759 -22.75 -3.29 32.05
CA VAL A 759 -21.62 -2.35 31.90
C VAL A 759 -20.20 -2.95 32.01
N ILE A 760 -19.73 -3.66 30.98
CA ILE A 760 -18.30 -3.72 30.66
C ILE A 760 -18.15 -3.62 29.14
N GLY A 761 -17.96 -2.40 28.63
CA GLY A 761 -17.47 -2.17 27.27
C GLY A 761 -15.96 -2.41 27.20
N GLU A 762 -15.47 -2.78 26.01
CA GLU A 762 -14.05 -2.88 25.68
C GLU A 762 -13.28 -1.64 26.16
N ARG A 763 -12.54 -1.78 27.26
CA ARG A 763 -11.49 -0.82 27.61
C ARG A 763 -10.18 -1.46 27.22
N ALA A 764 -9.57 -0.95 26.15
CA ALA A 764 -8.14 -1.15 25.91
C ALA A 764 -7.40 -0.85 27.23
N ALA A 765 -6.53 -1.75 27.68
CA ALA A 765 -5.75 -1.52 28.89
C ALA A 765 -4.80 -0.34 28.65
N TYR A 766 -5.14 0.83 29.20
CA TYR A 766 -4.26 2.00 29.18
C TYR A 766 -2.97 1.69 29.93
N ALA A 767 -1.84 2.13 29.39
CA ALA A 767 -0.52 1.97 30.02
C ALA A 767 0.46 3.01 29.46
N VAL A 768 1.48 3.36 30.25
CA VAL A 768 2.65 4.12 29.77
C VAL A 768 3.33 3.33 28.65
N LYS A 769 3.72 4.01 27.57
CA LYS A 769 4.39 3.43 26.41
C LYS A 769 5.89 3.72 26.46
N GLY A 770 6.73 2.70 26.33
CA GLY A 770 8.18 2.86 26.30
C GLY A 770 8.82 3.18 27.64
N THR A 771 10.09 3.58 27.61
CA THR A 771 10.89 3.94 28.79
C THR A 771 11.81 5.12 28.49
N PRO A 772 12.09 6.01 29.45
CA PRO A 772 12.96 7.16 29.23
C PRO A 772 14.41 6.75 28.96
N GLU A 773 15.03 7.47 28.03
CA GLU A 773 16.47 7.45 27.80
C GLU A 773 17.18 8.61 28.50
N GLY A 774 18.51 8.56 28.57
CA GLY A 774 19.31 9.60 29.20
C GLY A 774 19.09 9.68 30.71
N PHE A 775 19.17 10.88 31.28
CA PHE A 775 19.24 11.03 32.73
C PHE A 775 17.99 10.54 33.46
N GLY A 776 16.80 10.70 32.88
CA GLY A 776 15.53 10.22 33.41
C GLY A 776 15.32 8.69 33.34
N LYS A 777 16.28 7.94 32.78
CA LYS A 777 16.22 6.47 32.73
C LYS A 777 16.00 5.87 34.12
N GLY A 778 14.99 5.00 34.22
CA GLY A 778 14.53 4.38 35.46
C GLY A 778 13.28 5.02 36.07
N THR A 779 12.71 6.04 35.45
CA THR A 779 11.39 6.58 35.84
C THR A 779 10.29 5.58 35.48
N THR A 780 9.46 5.21 36.45
CA THR A 780 8.36 4.22 36.33
C THR A 780 6.98 4.83 36.59
N GLY A 781 6.91 6.07 37.10
CA GLY A 781 5.66 6.78 37.34
C GLY A 781 4.76 6.08 38.36
N GLY A 782 3.51 5.82 37.99
CA GLY A 782 2.54 5.05 38.76
C GLY A 782 2.88 3.57 38.96
N GLY A 783 3.97 3.08 38.35
CA GLY A 783 4.42 1.69 38.46
C GLY A 783 3.40 0.72 37.88
N SER A 784 3.03 -0.31 38.64
CA SER A 784 2.04 -1.32 38.26
C SER A 784 0.60 -0.94 38.60
N ALA A 785 0.33 0.32 39.00
CA ALA A 785 -1.02 0.76 39.32
C ALA A 785 -1.93 0.68 38.07
N ALA A 786 -3.11 0.09 38.24
CA ALA A 786 -4.11 0.07 37.17
C ALA A 786 -4.51 1.50 36.77
N CYS A 787 -4.63 1.73 35.47
CA CYS A 787 -4.92 3.05 34.94
C CYS A 787 -6.40 3.42 35.13
N VAL A 788 -6.64 4.63 35.63
CA VAL A 788 -7.97 5.17 35.94
C VAL A 788 -8.22 6.49 35.22
N VAL A 789 -9.46 6.72 34.78
CA VAL A 789 -9.89 7.93 34.08
C VAL A 789 -10.65 8.84 35.06
N PRO A 790 -10.21 10.09 35.30
CA PRO A 790 -10.94 11.00 36.17
C PRO A 790 -12.22 11.49 35.49
N SER A 791 -13.32 11.49 36.23
CA SER A 791 -14.62 11.97 35.77
C SER A 791 -14.67 13.49 35.56
N SER A 792 -13.91 14.25 36.35
CA SER A 792 -13.94 15.73 36.41
C SER A 792 -12.57 16.36 36.69
N VAL A 793 -12.46 17.67 36.51
CA VAL A 793 -11.25 18.45 36.87
C VAL A 793 -10.93 18.43 38.36
N SER A 794 -11.96 18.32 39.22
CA SER A 794 -11.79 18.21 40.68
C SER A 794 -11.17 16.87 41.07
N GLU A 795 -11.65 15.78 40.47
CA GLU A 795 -11.10 14.44 40.69
C GLU A 795 -9.69 14.34 40.12
N LEU A 796 -9.45 14.87 38.91
CA LEU A 796 -8.11 14.96 38.33
C LEU A 796 -7.14 15.69 39.28
N LYS A 797 -7.51 16.88 39.78
CA LYS A 797 -6.68 17.65 40.72
C LYS A 797 -6.39 16.85 42.00
N THR A 798 -7.38 16.14 42.53
CA THR A 798 -7.22 15.29 43.72
C THR A 798 -6.22 14.16 43.46
N TRP A 799 -6.40 13.38 42.40
CA TRP A 799 -5.53 12.25 42.07
C TRP A 799 -4.10 12.65 41.71
N LEU A 800 -3.92 13.82 41.09
CA LEU A 800 -2.61 14.37 40.79
C LEU A 800 -1.84 14.77 42.06
N THR A 801 -2.54 15.25 43.09
CA THR A 801 -1.93 15.80 44.31
C THR A 801 -1.78 14.79 45.45
N ASP A 802 -2.54 13.69 45.44
CA ASP A 802 -2.51 12.72 46.54
C ASP A 802 -1.20 11.90 46.59
N SER A 803 -0.99 11.20 47.71
CA SER A 803 0.20 10.37 47.93
C SER A 803 0.14 8.99 47.28
N THR A 804 -0.97 8.62 46.66
CA THR A 804 -1.19 7.27 46.11
C THR A 804 -0.48 7.13 44.77
N ALA A 805 0.27 6.05 44.55
CA ALA A 805 0.82 5.77 43.23
C ALA A 805 -0.33 5.54 42.23
N ARG A 806 -0.34 6.26 41.11
CA ARG A 806 -1.47 6.22 40.16
C ARG A 806 -1.01 6.27 38.71
N CYS A 807 -1.71 5.50 37.88
CA CYS A 807 -1.80 5.75 36.46
C CYS A 807 -3.12 6.46 36.15
N ILE A 808 -3.04 7.67 35.61
CA ILE A 808 -4.16 8.58 35.38
C ILE A 808 -4.28 8.82 33.88
N VAL A 809 -5.44 8.52 33.32
CA VAL A 809 -5.72 8.56 31.88
C VAL A 809 -6.55 9.79 31.55
N LEU A 810 -6.07 10.64 30.65
CA LEU A 810 -6.82 11.76 30.11
C LEU A 810 -7.40 11.37 28.75
N ASP A 811 -8.68 11.04 28.72
CA ASP A 811 -9.40 10.59 27.52
C ASP A 811 -10.19 11.72 26.81
N LYS A 812 -10.16 12.92 27.37
CA LYS A 812 -10.88 14.12 26.94
C LYS A 812 -10.19 15.40 27.43
N GLU A 813 -10.73 16.55 27.05
CA GLU A 813 -10.32 17.85 27.58
C GLU A 813 -10.75 18.00 29.05
N TYR A 814 -9.78 18.35 29.90
CA TYR A 814 -9.96 18.78 31.29
C TYR A 814 -9.75 20.29 31.35
N ASN A 815 -10.85 21.03 31.27
CA ASN A 815 -10.86 22.48 31.17
C ASN A 815 -10.95 23.14 32.55
N PHE A 816 -9.87 23.80 32.97
CA PHE A 816 -9.80 24.52 34.24
C PHE A 816 -10.16 26.01 34.13
N LYS A 817 -10.38 26.54 32.93
CA LYS A 817 -10.72 27.97 32.77
C LYS A 817 -12.03 28.27 33.49
N GLY A 818 -12.05 29.38 34.23
CA GLY A 818 -13.16 29.84 35.05
C GLY A 818 -13.37 29.08 36.36
N THR A 819 -12.69 27.95 36.58
CA THR A 819 -12.91 27.11 37.77
C THR A 819 -12.42 27.74 39.07
N GLU A 820 -11.47 28.69 38.99
CA GLU A 820 -10.88 29.39 40.14
C GLU A 820 -11.17 30.92 40.09
N GLY A 821 -12.11 31.33 39.24
CA GLY A 821 -12.49 32.73 39.04
C GLY A 821 -11.48 33.55 38.24
N THR A 822 -11.71 34.85 38.16
CA THR A 822 -10.83 35.80 37.47
C THR A 822 -10.44 36.94 38.38
N THR A 823 -9.26 37.51 38.16
CA THR A 823 -8.76 38.67 38.90
C THR A 823 -8.48 39.81 37.93
N THR A 824 -8.98 41.00 38.27
CA THR A 824 -8.59 42.26 37.65
C THR A 824 -7.59 42.96 38.57
N ALA A 825 -6.40 43.26 38.06
CA ALA A 825 -5.34 43.89 38.84
C ALA A 825 -4.56 44.90 38.01
N THR A 826 -3.72 45.69 38.69
CA THR A 826 -2.73 46.51 38.01
C THR A 826 -1.54 45.64 37.59
N GLY A 827 -1.30 45.59 36.28
CA GLY A 827 -0.13 45.02 35.66
C GLY A 827 0.71 46.10 34.98
N CYS A 828 1.57 45.69 34.05
CA CYS A 828 2.32 46.64 33.25
C CYS A 828 2.50 46.15 31.81
N ARG A 829 2.65 47.10 30.90
CA ARG A 829 3.24 46.84 29.60
C ARG A 829 4.75 46.93 29.73
N PRO A 830 5.50 45.84 29.48
CA PRO A 830 6.96 45.87 29.51
C PRO A 830 7.51 46.86 28.47
N ALA A 831 8.63 47.52 28.78
CA ALA A 831 9.32 48.38 27.83
C ALA A 831 9.77 47.62 26.56
N SER A 832 9.98 46.30 26.66
CA SER A 832 10.29 45.41 25.55
C SER A 832 9.12 45.15 24.61
N ASN A 833 7.87 45.34 25.07
CA ASN A 833 6.69 45.18 24.21
C ASN A 833 6.53 46.44 23.34
N LYS A 834 6.97 46.33 22.08
CA LYS A 834 6.90 47.39 21.06
C LYS A 834 5.81 47.14 20.01
N CYS A 835 4.88 46.23 20.28
CA CYS A 835 3.90 45.81 19.28
C CYS A 835 2.86 46.89 19.01
N PRO A 836 2.49 47.13 17.73
CA PRO A 836 1.49 48.13 17.38
C PRO A 836 0.12 47.75 17.96
N GLY A 837 -0.71 48.75 18.25
CA GLY A 837 -2.11 48.55 18.63
C GLY A 837 -2.36 47.74 19.91
N ASN A 838 -1.40 47.71 20.84
CA ASN A 838 -1.45 46.90 22.07
C ASN A 838 -1.42 45.38 21.83
N GLY A 839 -0.82 44.90 20.73
CA GLY A 839 -0.88 43.49 20.32
C GLY A 839 0.11 42.49 20.98
N GLY A 840 1.07 42.95 21.79
CA GLY A 840 2.06 42.07 22.45
C GLY A 840 1.62 41.57 23.83
N GLN A 841 2.48 40.83 24.54
CA GLN A 841 2.18 40.41 25.91
C GLN A 841 2.33 41.57 26.91
N ASP A 842 1.30 41.79 27.72
CA ASP A 842 1.40 42.58 28.95
C ASP A 842 1.85 41.68 30.11
N ALA A 843 2.09 42.21 31.30
CA ALA A 843 2.55 41.43 32.45
C ALA A 843 1.61 41.58 33.64
N ILE A 844 1.30 40.46 34.28
CA ILE A 844 0.76 40.46 35.65
C ILE A 844 1.92 40.85 36.57
N ASN A 845 1.68 41.76 37.53
CA ASN A 845 2.70 42.23 38.47
C ASN A 845 3.02 41.19 39.56
N SER A 846 3.25 39.94 39.17
CA SER A 846 3.74 38.87 40.05
C SER A 846 5.22 39.08 40.35
N ALA A 847 5.66 38.72 41.56
CA ALA A 847 7.03 38.92 42.04
C ALA A 847 7.55 40.37 41.91
N ASN A 848 6.65 41.36 41.98
CA ASN A 848 6.95 42.78 41.76
C ASN A 848 7.61 43.06 40.40
N TRP A 849 7.39 42.22 39.38
CA TRP A 849 8.10 42.29 38.11
C TRP A 849 7.92 43.62 37.36
N CYS A 850 6.77 44.27 37.54
CA CYS A 850 6.50 45.59 36.96
C CYS A 850 7.23 46.72 37.68
N THR A 851 7.65 46.52 38.93
CA THR A 851 8.20 47.58 39.79
C THR A 851 9.65 47.34 40.22
N ASN A 852 10.17 46.12 40.06
CA ASN A 852 11.54 45.74 40.42
C ASN A 852 12.58 46.04 39.31
N GLY A 853 12.17 46.77 38.27
CA GLY A 853 13.02 47.15 37.13
C GLY A 853 13.09 46.11 36.00
N ASN A 854 12.63 44.87 36.20
CA ASN A 854 12.72 43.83 35.16
C ASN A 854 11.80 44.06 33.95
N ALA A 855 10.71 44.82 34.11
CA ALA A 855 9.88 45.27 33.00
C ALA A 855 10.57 46.31 32.10
N GLY A 856 11.76 46.78 32.48
CA GLY A 856 12.55 47.78 31.75
C GLY A 856 12.15 49.23 32.06
N ALA A 857 13.11 50.15 31.88
CA ALA A 857 12.86 51.57 32.04
C ALA A 857 11.81 52.06 31.02
N GLY A 858 10.74 52.67 31.50
CA GLY A 858 9.62 53.14 30.66
C GLY A 858 8.45 52.15 30.52
N ALA A 859 8.39 51.08 31.30
CA ALA A 859 7.19 50.26 31.41
C ALA A 859 5.99 51.09 31.90
N THR A 860 4.82 50.90 31.29
CA THR A 860 3.60 51.65 31.64
C THR A 860 2.62 50.79 32.41
N SER A 861 1.93 51.39 33.38
CA SER A 861 0.88 50.70 34.14
C SER A 861 -0.32 50.40 33.24
N VAL A 862 -0.87 49.19 33.33
CA VAL A 862 -2.08 48.77 32.59
C VAL A 862 -3.00 47.95 33.48
N THR A 863 -4.29 47.96 33.18
CA THR A 863 -5.24 47.03 33.82
C THR A 863 -5.15 45.67 33.13
N VAL A 864 -4.87 44.62 33.89
CA VAL A 864 -4.90 43.23 33.41
C VAL A 864 -6.06 42.48 34.04
N LYS A 865 -6.70 41.61 33.26
CA LYS A 865 -7.74 40.67 33.73
C LYS A 865 -7.38 39.27 33.29
N TYR A 866 -7.16 38.37 34.23
CA TYR A 866 -6.67 37.02 33.97
C TYR A 866 -7.45 35.95 34.75
N ASP A 867 -7.35 34.72 34.26
CA ASP A 867 -7.92 33.54 34.90
C ASP A 867 -7.00 33.04 36.02
N ASN A 868 -7.54 32.87 37.22
CA ASN A 868 -6.75 32.45 38.38
C ASN A 868 -6.25 31.00 38.28
N ALA A 869 -6.94 30.17 37.48
CA ALA A 869 -6.49 28.81 37.27
C ALA A 869 -5.13 28.78 36.57
N GLY A 870 -4.90 29.65 35.59
CA GLY A 870 -3.65 29.68 34.82
C GLY A 870 -2.41 30.07 35.64
N VAL A 871 -2.56 30.95 36.63
CA VAL A 871 -1.44 31.46 37.44
C VAL A 871 -1.06 30.55 38.61
N THR A 872 -1.81 29.46 38.85
CA THR A 872 -1.53 28.49 39.91
C THR A 872 -1.40 27.08 39.34
N ALA A 873 -0.19 26.54 39.31
CA ALA A 873 0.02 25.17 38.84
C ALA A 873 -0.48 24.12 39.86
N ILE A 874 -0.89 22.95 39.39
CA ILE A 874 -1.19 21.79 40.24
C ILE A 874 0.15 21.24 40.77
N ASN A 875 0.31 21.10 42.09
CA ASN A 875 1.49 20.46 42.67
C ASN A 875 1.34 18.93 42.63
N LEU A 876 2.12 18.25 41.80
CA LEU A 876 2.03 16.80 41.63
C LEU A 876 2.63 16.06 42.84
N GLY A 877 1.95 15.00 43.28
CA GLY A 877 2.52 14.00 44.18
C GLY A 877 3.52 13.09 43.47
N SER A 878 4.24 12.28 44.24
CA SER A 878 5.20 11.29 43.68
C SER A 878 4.48 10.08 43.07
N ASN A 879 5.18 9.33 42.22
CA ASN A 879 4.71 8.08 41.62
C ASN A 879 3.44 8.23 40.78
N LYS A 880 3.46 9.17 39.83
CA LYS A 880 2.32 9.46 38.95
C LYS A 880 2.68 9.14 37.50
N SER A 881 1.79 8.45 36.80
CA SER A 881 1.78 8.42 35.35
C SER A 881 0.54 9.16 34.86
N ILE A 882 0.71 10.18 34.03
CA ILE A 882 -0.36 10.94 33.41
C ILE A 882 -0.27 10.64 31.92
N ILE A 883 -1.26 9.93 31.38
CA ILE A 883 -1.24 9.44 30.00
C ILE A 883 -2.46 9.94 29.23
N GLY A 884 -2.27 10.53 28.05
CA GLY A 884 -3.40 10.93 27.18
C GLY A 884 -3.79 9.85 26.17
N VAL A 885 -5.05 9.88 25.72
CA VAL A 885 -5.59 8.97 24.70
C VAL A 885 -5.62 9.67 23.34
N GLY A 886 -4.83 9.20 22.38
CA GLY A 886 -4.70 9.84 21.07
C GLY A 886 -4.31 11.30 21.22
N ASN A 887 -5.08 12.23 20.63
CA ASN A 887 -4.95 13.68 20.81
C ASN A 887 -6.00 14.26 21.77
N LYS A 888 -6.78 13.43 22.47
CA LYS A 888 -7.94 13.87 23.27
C LYS A 888 -7.55 14.34 24.67
N GLY A 889 -6.43 13.86 25.21
CA GLY A 889 -5.96 14.20 26.56
C GLY A 889 -5.42 15.63 26.63
N VAL A 890 -6.27 16.59 27.00
CA VAL A 890 -5.92 18.02 27.06
C VAL A 890 -6.08 18.56 28.48
N ILE A 891 -5.10 19.30 28.98
CA ILE A 891 -5.21 20.15 30.17
C ILE A 891 -5.26 21.61 29.69
N ARG A 892 -6.44 22.22 29.78
CA ARG A 892 -6.66 23.60 29.32
C ARG A 892 -6.74 24.55 30.50
N GLY A 893 -5.97 25.63 30.46
CA GLY A 893 -5.98 26.70 31.47
C GLY A 893 -5.29 26.38 32.80
N LYS A 894 -4.46 25.32 32.88
CA LYS A 894 -3.77 24.92 34.11
C LYS A 894 -2.38 24.34 33.83
N GLY A 895 -1.41 24.70 34.66
CA GLY A 895 -0.05 24.16 34.61
C GLY A 895 0.18 23.01 35.61
N LEU A 896 1.28 22.30 35.42
CA LEU A 896 1.75 21.20 36.28
C LEU A 896 3.07 21.61 36.96
N ARG A 897 3.16 21.44 38.28
CA ARG A 897 4.36 21.72 39.08
C ARG A 897 4.80 20.48 39.83
N ILE A 898 6.04 20.06 39.61
CA ILE A 898 6.70 18.95 40.31
C ILE A 898 7.75 19.58 41.23
N ALA A 899 7.45 19.62 42.52
CA ALA A 899 8.27 20.31 43.49
C ALA A 899 8.21 19.64 44.85
N ASN A 900 8.84 20.26 45.86
CA ASN A 900 8.80 19.81 47.25
C ASN A 900 9.31 18.35 47.41
N GLY A 901 10.30 17.94 46.62
CA GLY A 901 10.84 16.59 46.64
C GLY A 901 10.00 15.53 45.93
N ALA A 902 8.97 15.92 45.17
CA ALA A 902 8.20 14.99 44.35
C ALA A 902 9.09 14.30 43.32
N LYS A 903 8.94 12.98 43.19
CA LYS A 903 9.77 12.15 42.32
C LYS A 903 9.00 11.04 41.62
N ASN A 904 9.63 10.47 40.59
CA ASN A 904 9.12 9.36 39.81
C ASN A 904 7.78 9.70 39.12
N ILE A 905 7.84 10.59 38.14
CA ILE A 905 6.65 11.12 37.45
C ILE A 905 6.80 10.96 35.94
N ILE A 906 5.76 10.45 35.31
CA ILE A 906 5.64 10.34 33.85
C ILE A 906 4.48 11.23 33.39
N ILE A 907 4.75 12.09 32.42
CA ILE A 907 3.76 12.91 31.71
C ILE A 907 3.87 12.54 30.24
N GLN A 908 2.87 11.86 29.71
CA GLN A 908 2.97 11.25 28.39
C GLN A 908 1.70 11.48 27.54
N ASN A 909 1.89 11.87 26.28
CA ASN A 909 0.81 12.00 25.30
C ASN A 909 -0.32 12.99 25.68
N ILE A 910 -0.01 14.09 26.37
CA ILE A 910 -1.01 15.12 26.73
C ILE A 910 -0.69 16.48 26.10
N HIS A 911 -1.73 17.29 25.88
CA HIS A 911 -1.61 18.67 25.42
C HIS A 911 -1.90 19.64 26.57
N ILE A 912 -0.97 20.53 26.90
CA ILE A 912 -1.18 21.61 27.88
C ILE A 912 -1.30 22.93 27.13
N THR A 913 -2.42 23.66 27.33
CA THR A 913 -2.70 24.86 26.54
C THR A 913 -3.55 25.93 27.22
N GLU A 914 -3.50 27.16 26.71
CA GLU A 914 -4.31 28.32 27.10
C GLU A 914 -4.16 28.80 28.56
N LEU A 915 -2.92 28.94 29.03
CA LEU A 915 -2.61 29.46 30.37
C LEU A 915 -2.38 30.98 30.31
N ASN A 916 -3.46 31.76 30.17
CA ASN A 916 -3.41 33.22 30.03
C ASN A 916 -2.33 33.70 29.04
N PRO A 917 -2.34 33.24 27.77
CA PRO A 917 -1.26 33.46 26.81
C PRO A 917 -0.92 34.94 26.55
N GLN A 918 -1.88 35.83 26.81
CA GLN A 918 -1.73 37.28 26.66
C GLN A 918 -0.89 37.95 27.75
N TYR A 919 -0.55 37.25 28.84
CA TYR A 919 0.21 37.84 29.94
C TYR A 919 1.47 37.07 30.29
N ILE A 920 2.59 37.80 30.39
CA ILE A 920 3.75 37.37 31.17
C ILE A 920 3.29 37.15 32.61
N TRP A 921 3.76 36.08 33.23
CA TRP A 921 3.26 35.56 34.52
C TRP A 921 1.83 35.01 34.48
N GLY A 922 1.27 34.78 33.29
CA GLY A 922 -0.04 34.15 33.09
C GLY A 922 -0.11 32.66 33.45
N GLY A 923 1.05 32.00 33.55
CA GLY A 923 1.20 30.60 33.92
C GLY A 923 2.39 29.95 33.22
N ASP A 924 2.97 28.92 33.84
CA ASP A 924 3.94 28.01 33.22
C ASP A 924 3.30 26.64 32.99
N ALA A 925 3.60 25.96 31.89
CA ALA A 925 2.95 24.69 31.57
C ALA A 925 3.47 23.53 32.41
N ILE A 926 4.81 23.35 32.46
CA ILE A 926 5.47 22.36 33.32
C ILE A 926 6.59 23.04 34.10
N THR A 927 6.55 22.95 35.42
CA THR A 927 7.54 23.49 36.35
C THR A 927 8.18 22.39 37.18
N LEU A 928 9.51 22.31 37.20
CA LEU A 928 10.27 21.46 38.12
C LEU A 928 10.97 22.34 39.17
N ASP A 929 11.01 21.91 40.42
CA ASP A 929 11.72 22.65 41.48
C ASP A 929 12.08 21.70 42.64
N GLY A 930 13.28 21.10 42.57
CA GLY A 930 13.69 20.06 43.52
C GLY A 930 13.06 18.68 43.24
N ALA A 931 12.96 18.30 41.97
CA ALA A 931 12.38 17.04 41.52
C ALA A 931 13.44 15.94 41.24
N ASP A 932 13.02 14.69 41.07
CA ASP A 932 13.89 13.62 40.58
C ASP A 932 13.09 12.55 39.82
N LEU A 933 13.70 11.87 38.85
CA LEU A 933 13.07 10.87 37.98
C LEU A 933 11.79 11.40 37.34
N VAL A 934 11.95 12.35 36.43
CA VAL A 934 10.84 12.92 35.66
C VAL A 934 11.01 12.58 34.19
N TRP A 935 9.94 12.08 33.58
CA TRP A 935 9.86 11.84 32.14
C TRP A 935 8.68 12.57 31.53
N VAL A 936 8.97 13.47 30.59
CA VAL A 936 7.98 14.17 29.75
C VAL A 936 8.15 13.64 28.33
N ASP A 937 7.11 13.03 27.77
CA ASP A 937 7.18 12.32 26.49
C ASP A 937 5.95 12.54 25.60
N HIS A 938 6.15 12.85 24.31
CA HIS A 938 5.02 13.03 23.39
C HIS A 938 3.99 14.07 23.88
N VAL A 939 4.47 15.10 24.59
CA VAL A 939 3.61 16.19 25.07
C VAL A 939 3.58 17.29 24.02
N LYS A 940 2.43 17.95 23.86
CA LYS A 940 2.33 19.23 23.13
C LYS A 940 2.12 20.36 24.12
N ILE A 941 2.83 21.47 23.94
CA ILE A 941 2.66 22.69 24.75
C ILE A 941 2.45 23.88 23.83
N SER A 942 1.34 24.60 23.98
CA SER A 942 1.03 25.78 23.17
C SER A 942 0.25 26.83 23.96
N LEU A 943 0.26 28.09 23.51
CA LEU A 943 -0.56 29.17 24.08
C LEU A 943 -0.41 29.32 25.62
N ILE A 944 0.83 29.50 26.09
CA ILE A 944 1.17 29.65 27.51
C ILE A 944 1.58 31.11 27.79
N GLY A 945 1.23 31.64 28.96
CA GLY A 945 1.56 33.03 29.32
C GLY A 945 3.06 33.26 29.54
N ARG A 946 3.76 32.30 30.14
CA ARG A 946 5.21 32.36 30.37
C ARG A 946 5.88 31.06 29.91
N GLN A 947 6.58 30.30 30.77
CA GLN A 947 7.44 29.20 30.33
C GLN A 947 6.62 27.98 29.87
N MET A 948 6.94 27.43 28.70
CA MET A 948 6.43 26.12 28.30
C MET A 948 7.04 25.02 29.19
N PHE A 949 8.34 25.12 29.48
CA PHE A 949 9.00 24.27 30.46
C PHE A 949 9.99 25.07 31.29
N VAL A 950 9.97 24.89 32.60
CA VAL A 950 10.92 25.53 33.51
C VAL A 950 11.44 24.56 34.55
N ALA A 951 12.76 24.52 34.70
CA ALA A 951 13.40 24.01 35.90
C ALA A 951 13.80 25.22 36.76
N GLY A 952 13.15 25.33 37.92
CA GLY A 952 13.36 26.36 38.93
C GLY A 952 14.72 26.22 39.61
N TYR A 953 14.89 26.86 40.78
CA TYR A 953 16.20 26.96 41.41
C TYR A 953 16.62 25.71 42.18
N GLY A 954 15.67 24.89 42.65
CA GLY A 954 15.97 23.62 43.32
C GLY A 954 16.47 22.54 42.37
N ASN A 955 17.36 21.67 42.87
CA ASN A 955 17.99 20.60 42.07
C ASN A 955 16.97 19.60 41.52
N SER A 956 16.69 19.70 40.23
CA SER A 956 15.89 18.75 39.45
C SER A 956 16.81 17.69 38.87
N ASN A 957 17.09 16.66 39.68
CA ASN A 957 18.19 15.72 39.47
C ASN A 957 18.12 15.00 38.12
N ARG A 958 17.25 14.01 37.93
CA ARG A 958 17.19 13.21 36.69
C ARG A 958 15.92 13.50 35.90
N VAL A 959 16.07 14.13 34.73
CA VAL A 959 14.95 14.55 33.89
C VAL A 959 15.20 14.17 32.43
N THR A 960 14.18 13.60 31.78
CA THR A 960 14.15 13.40 30.33
C THR A 960 12.92 14.07 29.74
N ILE A 961 13.14 14.91 28.73
CA ILE A 961 12.12 15.54 27.89
C ILE A 961 12.33 14.96 26.49
N SER A 962 11.43 14.09 26.06
CA SER A 962 11.52 13.42 24.77
C SER A 962 10.30 13.64 23.90
N ASN A 963 10.50 13.66 22.58
CA ASN A 963 9.42 13.69 21.59
C ASN A 963 8.35 14.77 21.88
N THR A 964 8.72 15.88 22.51
CA THR A 964 7.80 16.92 22.96
C THR A 964 7.75 18.04 21.91
N GLU A 965 6.54 18.47 21.57
CA GLU A 965 6.28 19.59 20.67
C GLU A 965 6.09 20.88 21.49
N PHE A 966 7.03 21.80 21.35
CA PHE A 966 6.97 23.15 21.89
C PHE A 966 6.50 24.10 20.79
N ASP A 967 5.19 24.33 20.75
CA ASP A 967 4.50 25.09 19.70
C ASP A 967 4.34 26.56 20.11
N GLY A 968 5.26 27.39 19.62
CA GLY A 968 5.34 28.82 19.93
C GLY A 968 4.43 29.73 19.10
N GLN A 969 3.54 29.20 18.26
CA GLN A 969 2.61 30.04 17.51
C GLN A 969 1.65 30.77 18.46
N THR A 970 1.63 32.10 18.40
CA THR A 970 0.81 32.92 19.30
C THR A 970 0.45 34.26 18.66
N SER A 971 -0.77 34.75 18.93
CA SER A 971 -1.17 36.12 18.61
C SER A 971 -0.62 37.15 19.59
N TRP A 972 -0.18 36.72 20.77
CA TRP A 972 0.41 37.57 21.82
C TRP A 972 1.93 37.39 21.84
N SER A 973 2.58 37.72 20.75
CA SER A 973 4.02 37.59 20.63
C SER A 973 4.73 38.76 21.30
N ALA A 974 5.65 38.50 22.24
CA ALA A 974 6.50 39.54 22.84
C ALA A 974 7.43 40.21 21.82
N SER A 975 7.71 39.54 20.70
CA SER A 975 8.51 39.99 19.56
C SER A 975 7.70 40.53 18.39
N CYS A 976 6.37 40.60 18.51
CA CYS A 976 5.45 41.15 17.50
C CYS A 976 5.44 40.42 16.15
N ASP A 977 5.85 39.15 16.12
CA ASP A 977 6.08 38.40 14.89
C ASP A 977 5.39 37.02 14.88
N GLY A 978 4.43 36.82 15.79
CA GLY A 978 3.67 35.58 15.92
C GLY A 978 4.39 34.45 16.67
N ARG A 979 5.57 34.72 17.26
CA ARG A 979 6.41 33.72 17.94
C ARG A 979 6.50 33.94 19.44
N HIS A 980 6.50 32.83 20.19
CA HIS A 980 6.53 32.84 21.66
C HIS A 980 7.97 32.96 22.19
N TYR A 981 8.20 33.86 23.14
CA TYR A 981 9.54 34.12 23.69
C TYR A 981 9.90 33.20 24.86
N TRP A 982 8.92 32.77 25.64
CA TRP A 982 9.15 32.08 26.92
C TRP A 982 9.04 30.56 26.74
N ALA A 983 9.97 29.95 26.01
CA ALA A 983 9.89 28.51 25.73
C ALA A 983 10.43 27.65 26.90
N ILE A 984 11.74 27.51 27.03
CA ILE A 984 12.43 26.57 27.91
C ILE A 984 13.49 27.29 28.76
N LEU A 985 13.37 27.19 30.09
CA LEU A 985 14.25 27.87 31.05
C LEU A 985 14.79 26.87 32.09
N LEU A 986 16.11 26.63 32.11
CA LEU A 986 16.73 25.58 32.92
C LEU A 986 17.75 26.17 33.91
N LEU A 987 17.33 26.44 35.15
CA LEU A 987 18.09 27.23 36.13
C LEU A 987 18.56 26.45 37.37
N GLY A 988 18.30 25.15 37.48
CA GLY A 988 18.48 24.44 38.73
C GLY A 988 19.94 24.27 39.17
N GLY A 989 20.15 24.15 40.48
CA GLY A 989 21.48 24.10 41.10
C GLY A 989 22.32 22.86 40.79
N GLY A 990 21.73 21.82 40.21
CA GLY A 990 22.39 20.53 39.95
C GLY A 990 21.61 19.65 38.97
N ASP A 991 20.97 20.27 37.98
CA ASP A 991 20.05 19.58 37.09
C ASP A 991 20.78 18.65 36.11
N LEU A 992 20.23 17.45 35.88
CA LEU A 992 20.66 16.54 34.81
C LEU A 992 19.48 16.36 33.85
N ILE A 993 19.54 17.08 32.72
CA ILE A 993 18.42 17.16 31.77
C ILE A 993 18.83 16.57 30.43
N THR A 994 18.02 15.63 29.94
CA THR A 994 18.10 15.11 28.58
C THR A 994 16.95 15.70 27.77
N MET A 995 17.27 16.36 26.66
CA MET A 995 16.32 16.78 25.64
C MET A 995 16.54 15.95 24.38
N LYS A 996 15.64 15.01 24.08
CA LYS A 996 15.76 14.08 22.94
C LYS A 996 14.60 14.16 21.97
N GLY A 997 14.83 14.43 20.69
CA GLY A 997 13.76 14.31 19.70
C GLY A 997 12.63 15.33 19.88
N ASN A 998 12.90 16.50 20.47
CA ASN A 998 11.86 17.51 20.66
C ASN A 998 11.73 18.39 19.42
N TYR A 999 10.49 18.75 19.07
CA TYR A 999 10.21 19.71 18.02
C TYR A 999 9.92 21.08 18.64
N ILE A 1000 10.83 22.03 18.46
CA ILE A 1000 10.79 23.34 19.11
C ILE A 1000 10.63 24.39 18.02
N HIS A 1001 9.45 24.99 17.91
CA HIS A 1001 9.16 25.82 16.76
C HIS A 1001 8.36 27.08 17.02
N HIS A 1002 8.53 28.04 16.11
CA HIS A 1002 7.84 29.33 16.15
C HIS A 1002 8.13 30.07 17.47
N THR A 1003 9.39 30.05 17.92
CA THR A 1003 9.83 30.72 19.14
C THR A 1003 10.65 31.98 18.84
N SER A 1004 10.81 32.88 19.81
CA SER A 1004 11.63 34.09 19.66
C SER A 1004 12.66 34.26 20.77
N GLY A 1005 12.82 33.26 21.64
CA GLY A 1005 13.82 33.25 22.68
C GLY A 1005 13.73 32.00 23.56
N ARG A 1006 14.73 31.85 24.43
CA ARG A 1006 14.80 30.83 25.49
C ARG A 1006 14.46 29.43 24.99
N SER A 1007 15.10 28.97 23.93
CA SER A 1007 14.77 27.67 23.32
C SER A 1007 16.00 26.77 23.21
N PRO A 1008 16.78 26.45 24.28
CA PRO A 1008 16.62 26.79 25.70
C PRO A 1008 17.54 27.90 26.24
N LYS A 1009 17.17 28.54 27.37
CA LYS A 1009 18.12 29.25 28.24
C LYS A 1009 18.60 28.33 29.37
N VAL A 1010 19.90 28.22 29.58
CA VAL A 1010 20.53 27.23 30.47
C VAL A 1010 21.53 27.88 31.42
N GLY A 1011 21.40 27.64 32.72
CA GLY A 1011 22.29 28.19 33.75
C GLY A 1011 21.94 29.62 34.18
N GLY A 1012 22.88 30.28 34.85
CA GLY A 1012 22.79 31.67 35.32
C GLY A 1012 22.82 31.79 36.84
N GLN A 1013 22.02 30.98 37.54
CA GLN A 1013 22.02 30.91 39.01
C GLN A 1013 22.35 29.52 39.57
N GLY A 1014 22.36 28.48 38.73
CA GLY A 1014 22.62 27.09 39.10
C GLY A 1014 23.52 26.36 38.10
N ASN A 1015 23.79 25.08 38.38
CA ASN A 1015 24.65 24.23 37.55
C ASN A 1015 23.82 23.16 36.83
N THR A 1016 23.51 23.40 35.56
CA THR A 1016 22.67 22.49 34.74
C THR A 1016 23.55 21.74 33.74
N LEU A 1017 23.53 20.41 33.81
CA LEU A 1017 24.11 19.53 32.79
C LEU A 1017 23.02 19.13 31.79
N LEU A 1018 23.11 19.65 30.57
CA LEU A 1018 22.14 19.41 29.50
C LEU A 1018 22.75 18.54 28.39
N HIS A 1019 22.03 17.46 28.04
CA HIS A 1019 22.23 16.73 26.80
C HIS A 1019 21.11 17.06 25.82
N ALA A 1020 21.38 17.91 24.83
CA ALA A 1020 20.46 18.26 23.76
C ALA A 1020 20.78 17.39 22.52
N VAL A 1021 20.00 16.35 22.30
CA VAL A 1021 20.26 15.34 21.28
C VAL A 1021 19.08 15.18 20.31
N ASN A 1022 19.34 15.22 19.01
CA ASN A 1022 18.33 14.99 17.97
C ASN A 1022 17.06 15.84 18.06
N ASN A 1023 17.15 17.08 18.57
CA ASN A 1023 16.03 18.01 18.56
C ASN A 1023 15.94 18.74 17.22
N TYR A 1024 14.73 19.18 16.86
CA TYR A 1024 14.51 20.00 15.68
C TYR A 1024 14.04 21.40 16.10
N PHE A 1025 14.90 22.39 15.86
CA PHE A 1025 14.62 23.81 16.05
C PHE A 1025 14.18 24.42 14.72
N TYR A 1026 12.95 24.95 14.68
CA TYR A 1026 12.37 25.50 13.46
C TYR A 1026 11.73 26.88 13.66
N SER A 1027 12.01 27.84 12.77
CA SER A 1027 11.33 29.14 12.77
C SER A 1027 11.53 29.88 14.10
N ASN A 1028 12.79 30.16 14.45
CA ASN A 1028 13.14 30.96 15.63
C ASN A 1028 13.75 32.30 15.21
N THR A 1029 13.07 33.40 15.53
CA THR A 1029 13.50 34.75 15.12
C THR A 1029 14.44 35.44 16.10
N GLY A 1030 14.54 34.93 17.33
CA GLY A 1030 15.50 35.39 18.32
C GLY A 1030 16.60 34.37 18.48
N HIS A 1031 16.63 33.68 19.63
CA HIS A 1031 17.67 32.70 19.94
C HIS A 1031 17.17 31.31 20.35
N ALA A 1032 17.92 30.29 19.91
CA ALA A 1032 17.75 28.92 20.39
C ALA A 1032 18.47 28.76 21.74
N PHE A 1033 19.80 28.72 21.78
CA PHE A 1033 20.56 28.57 23.01
C PHE A 1033 20.99 29.91 23.60
N ASP A 1034 20.81 30.07 24.91
CA ASP A 1034 21.42 31.12 25.74
C ASP A 1034 22.06 30.44 26.95
N ILE A 1035 23.38 30.27 26.91
CA ILE A 1035 24.13 29.49 27.89
C ILE A 1035 24.81 30.45 28.85
N GLU A 1036 24.32 30.51 30.08
CA GLU A 1036 24.83 31.37 31.12
C GLU A 1036 25.83 30.63 32.01
N ALA A 1037 26.47 31.35 32.95
CA ALA A 1037 27.37 30.76 33.93
C ALA A 1037 26.71 29.58 34.66
N GLY A 1038 27.42 28.45 34.79
CA GLY A 1038 26.90 27.20 35.36
C GLY A 1038 26.15 26.29 34.37
N GLY A 1039 25.81 26.77 33.17
CA GLY A 1039 25.27 25.93 32.10
C GLY A 1039 26.37 25.07 31.45
N MET A 1040 26.13 23.76 31.35
CA MET A 1040 27.03 22.79 30.70
C MET A 1040 26.25 22.00 29.66
N VAL A 1041 26.49 22.26 28.37
CA VAL A 1041 25.64 21.76 27.27
C VAL A 1041 26.44 20.92 26.28
N VAL A 1042 26.02 19.67 26.09
CA VAL A 1042 26.37 18.89 24.89
C VAL A 1042 25.19 18.94 23.92
N ALA A 1043 25.42 19.46 22.72
CA ALA A 1043 24.43 19.55 21.67
C ALA A 1043 24.89 18.77 20.43
N GLU A 1044 24.22 17.67 20.11
CA GLU A 1044 24.58 16.77 19.02
C GLU A 1044 23.36 16.26 18.22
N GLY A 1045 23.54 16.01 16.93
CA GLY A 1045 22.48 15.48 16.07
C GLY A 1045 21.24 16.37 15.94
N ASN A 1046 21.27 17.64 16.37
CA ASN A 1046 20.13 18.55 16.28
C ASN A 1046 20.04 19.17 14.88
N VAL A 1047 18.84 19.59 14.49
CA VAL A 1047 18.61 20.36 13.26
C VAL A 1047 18.22 21.79 13.63
N PHE A 1048 18.87 22.77 12.99
CA PHE A 1048 18.52 24.18 13.09
C PHE A 1048 18.07 24.69 11.71
N GLN A 1049 16.79 25.00 11.56
CA GLN A 1049 16.21 25.50 10.31
C GLN A 1049 15.42 26.77 10.56
N ASN A 1050 15.71 27.83 9.81
CA ASN A 1050 15.10 29.16 10.01
C ASN A 1050 15.31 29.66 11.44
N VAL A 1051 16.53 29.51 11.97
CA VAL A 1051 16.93 29.91 13.33
C VAL A 1051 17.94 31.05 13.22
N ASN A 1052 17.51 32.28 13.53
CA ASN A 1052 18.33 33.47 13.37
C ASN A 1052 19.60 33.42 14.23
N THR A 1053 19.45 33.12 15.53
CA THR A 1053 20.56 33.09 16.49
C THR A 1053 20.61 31.74 17.20
N PRO A 1054 21.23 30.69 16.63
CA PRO A 1054 21.32 29.41 17.31
C PRO A 1054 22.02 29.49 18.68
N LEU A 1055 23.00 30.39 18.85
CA LEU A 1055 23.64 30.70 20.13
C LEU A 1055 23.64 32.21 20.36
N LEU A 1056 22.93 32.69 21.38
CA LEU A 1056 22.94 34.10 21.78
C LEU A 1056 24.23 34.45 22.52
N ASN A 1057 24.45 33.79 23.65
CA ASN A 1057 25.62 33.94 24.50
C ASN A 1057 26.10 32.57 25.00
N ASN A 1058 27.39 32.47 25.29
CA ASN A 1058 27.98 31.36 26.00
C ASN A 1058 28.92 31.85 27.11
N ASN A 1059 28.35 32.08 28.30
CA ASN A 1059 29.07 32.36 29.55
C ASN A 1059 29.29 31.08 30.39
N GLY A 1060 28.85 29.92 29.88
CA GLY A 1060 29.02 28.61 30.51
C GLY A 1060 29.99 27.72 29.73
N GLN A 1061 29.60 26.46 29.55
CA GLN A 1061 30.37 25.47 28.80
C GLN A 1061 29.53 24.82 27.70
N LEU A 1062 30.05 24.80 26.47
CA LEU A 1062 29.37 24.25 25.30
C LEU A 1062 30.30 23.35 24.49
N PHE A 1063 29.82 22.13 24.23
CA PHE A 1063 30.30 21.26 23.18
C PHE A 1063 29.21 21.09 22.11
N SER A 1064 29.38 21.75 20.97
CA SER A 1064 28.39 21.82 19.89
C SER A 1064 28.58 20.76 18.81
N ALA A 1065 29.34 19.69 19.11
CA ALA A 1065 29.73 18.66 18.16
C ALA A 1065 30.32 19.22 16.84
N PRO A 1066 31.44 19.97 16.90
CA PRO A 1066 31.86 20.90 15.83
C PRO A 1066 32.42 20.22 14.56
N SER A 1067 32.90 18.97 14.64
CA SER A 1067 33.39 18.22 13.47
C SER A 1067 33.49 16.74 13.78
N THR A 1068 33.44 15.88 12.77
CA THR A 1068 33.55 14.42 12.93
C THR A 1068 34.79 14.01 13.73
N SER A 1069 35.94 14.67 13.51
CA SER A 1069 37.18 14.40 14.23
C SER A 1069 37.12 14.84 15.69
N ALA A 1070 36.70 16.09 15.96
CA ALA A 1070 36.55 16.61 17.31
C ALA A 1070 35.53 15.80 18.14
N ASN A 1071 34.50 15.26 17.49
CA ASN A 1071 33.40 14.54 18.14
C ASN A 1071 33.81 13.18 18.73
N THR A 1072 34.96 12.62 18.34
CA THR A 1072 35.50 11.37 18.90
C THR A 1072 35.79 11.49 20.40
N VAL A 1073 36.00 12.70 20.92
CA VAL A 1073 36.22 12.95 22.36
C VAL A 1073 35.04 12.50 23.23
N CYS A 1074 33.82 12.52 22.68
CA CYS A 1074 32.61 12.12 23.40
C CYS A 1074 32.62 10.65 23.81
N SER A 1075 33.29 9.76 23.07
CA SER A 1075 33.27 8.31 23.34
C SER A 1075 33.75 7.99 24.75
N SER A 1076 34.69 8.76 25.28
CA SER A 1076 35.28 8.57 26.62
C SER A 1076 34.31 8.82 27.77
N SER A 1077 33.35 9.73 27.59
CA SER A 1077 32.49 10.24 28.67
C SER A 1077 31.01 9.99 28.44
N LEU A 1078 30.56 10.02 27.18
CA LEU A 1078 29.18 9.77 26.77
C LEU A 1078 28.96 8.32 26.31
N GLY A 1079 30.03 7.60 25.94
CA GLY A 1079 29.96 6.22 25.46
C GLY A 1079 29.73 6.08 23.94
N HIS A 1080 29.62 7.19 23.21
CA HIS A 1080 29.52 7.22 21.75
C HIS A 1080 30.26 8.43 21.14
N THR A 1081 30.59 8.34 19.86
CA THR A 1081 31.08 9.49 19.08
C THR A 1081 29.93 10.46 18.83
N CYS A 1082 30.11 11.74 19.18
CA CYS A 1082 29.04 12.72 19.05
C CYS A 1082 28.59 12.91 17.59
N GLN A 1083 27.30 13.10 17.38
CA GLN A 1083 26.72 13.32 16.04
C GLN A 1083 26.72 14.80 15.65
N LEU A 1084 27.04 15.08 14.38
CA LEU A 1084 27.01 16.45 13.87
C LEU A 1084 25.60 17.03 13.93
N ASN A 1085 25.49 18.31 14.31
CA ASN A 1085 24.27 19.08 14.11
C ASN A 1085 24.15 19.45 12.62
N ALA A 1086 22.91 19.60 12.13
CA ALA A 1086 22.61 20.06 10.79
C ALA A 1086 22.01 21.47 10.82
N PHE A 1087 22.34 22.24 9.78
CA PHE A 1087 21.98 23.65 9.66
C PHE A 1087 21.34 23.89 8.30
N GLY A 1088 20.17 24.53 8.31
CA GLY A 1088 19.51 25.09 7.13
C GLY A 1088 19.75 26.59 7.05
N SER A 1089 18.69 27.37 6.80
CA SER A 1089 18.75 28.83 6.93
C SER A 1089 18.91 29.22 8.40
N SER A 1090 20.13 29.31 8.90
CA SER A 1090 20.39 29.55 10.32
C SER A 1090 21.73 30.25 10.56
N GLY A 1091 21.85 30.92 11.71
CA GLY A 1091 23.11 31.50 12.17
C GLY A 1091 24.14 30.44 12.60
N SER A 1092 25.27 30.88 13.15
CA SER A 1092 26.32 29.97 13.63
C SER A 1092 25.99 29.39 15.01
N PHE A 1093 26.35 28.12 15.21
CA PHE A 1093 26.32 27.44 16.50
C PHE A 1093 27.67 26.76 16.75
N SER A 1094 28.49 27.31 17.64
CA SER A 1094 29.87 26.86 17.84
C SER A 1094 30.28 26.82 19.30
N GLY A 1095 30.84 25.68 19.72
CA GLY A 1095 31.49 25.49 21.01
C GLY A 1095 32.26 24.17 20.99
N SER A 1096 33.47 24.17 21.53
CA SER A 1096 34.39 23.02 21.47
C SER A 1096 35.01 22.67 22.82
N GLN A 1097 34.45 23.19 23.92
CA GLN A 1097 34.96 22.94 25.26
C GLN A 1097 34.69 21.49 25.66
N THR A 1098 35.70 20.77 26.15
CA THR A 1098 35.61 19.33 26.43
C THR A 1098 35.81 18.97 27.91
N ASP A 1099 36.36 19.90 28.72
CA ASP A 1099 36.72 19.64 30.12
C ASP A 1099 35.53 19.18 30.98
N PHE A 1100 34.32 19.64 30.67
CA PHE A 1100 33.10 19.27 31.40
C PHE A 1100 32.49 17.95 30.95
N LEU A 1101 32.93 17.35 29.83
CA LEU A 1101 32.34 16.10 29.32
C LEU A 1101 32.46 14.97 30.36
N VAL A 1102 33.51 14.99 31.19
CA VAL A 1102 33.69 14.04 32.30
C VAL A 1102 32.48 13.99 33.25
N ASN A 1103 31.70 15.07 33.33
CA ASN A 1103 30.49 15.12 34.16
C ASN A 1103 29.38 14.18 33.66
N PHE A 1104 29.46 13.66 32.43
CA PHE A 1104 28.56 12.61 31.92
C PHE A 1104 28.96 11.20 32.36
N LYS A 1105 30.21 11.01 32.79
CA LYS A 1105 30.76 9.68 33.10
C LYS A 1105 30.00 9.01 34.24
N GLY A 1106 29.59 7.76 34.02
CA GLY A 1106 28.82 6.98 35.00
C GLY A 1106 27.35 7.38 35.13
N LYS A 1107 26.87 8.34 34.33
CA LYS A 1107 25.45 8.70 34.24
C LYS A 1107 24.80 8.00 33.03
N ASN A 1108 23.48 7.94 33.02
CA ASN A 1108 22.74 7.48 31.85
C ASN A 1108 22.74 8.59 30.79
N VAL A 1109 23.27 8.30 29.60
CA VAL A 1109 23.35 9.22 28.46
C VAL A 1109 22.42 8.71 27.36
N ALA A 1110 21.75 9.63 26.66
CA ALA A 1110 20.85 9.26 25.57
C ALA A 1110 21.63 8.89 24.31
N SER A 1111 21.10 7.98 23.50
CA SER A 1111 21.71 7.69 22.20
C SER A 1111 21.53 8.86 21.23
N ALA A 1112 22.54 9.12 20.40
CA ALA A 1112 22.47 10.11 19.32
C ALA A 1112 22.48 9.46 17.95
N ALA A 1113 21.63 9.95 17.05
CA ALA A 1113 21.57 9.61 15.64
C ALA A 1113 21.97 10.80 14.76
N ALA A 1114 22.08 10.59 13.44
CA ALA A 1114 22.26 11.68 12.50
C ALA A 1114 21.09 12.68 12.59
N ALA A 1115 21.38 13.96 12.38
CA ALA A 1115 20.39 15.02 12.48
C ALA A 1115 19.26 14.85 11.44
N SER A 1116 18.01 14.97 11.88
CA SER A 1116 16.82 14.75 11.05
C SER A 1116 15.68 15.71 11.41
N SER A 1117 15.06 16.31 10.40
CA SER A 1117 13.86 17.15 10.57
C SER A 1117 12.57 16.33 10.73
N ASN A 1118 12.62 15.00 10.56
CA ASN A 1118 11.47 14.11 10.76
C ASN A 1118 10.94 14.10 12.21
N VAL A 1119 11.72 14.69 13.14
CA VAL A 1119 11.29 14.97 14.52
C VAL A 1119 9.95 15.73 14.55
N ALA A 1120 9.69 16.62 13.58
CA ALA A 1120 8.39 17.31 13.49
C ALA A 1120 7.17 16.38 13.31
N ASN A 1121 7.37 15.18 12.77
CA ASN A 1121 6.29 14.23 12.53
C ASN A 1121 6.07 13.27 13.70
N THR A 1122 7.05 13.17 14.60
CA THR A 1122 7.09 12.19 15.71
C THR A 1122 6.90 12.86 17.08
N ALA A 1123 7.23 14.14 17.24
CA ALA A 1123 7.00 14.86 18.48
C ALA A 1123 5.54 15.31 18.65
N GLY A 1124 5.10 15.47 19.90
CA GLY A 1124 3.75 15.93 20.26
C GLY A 1124 2.75 14.79 20.52
N VAL A 1125 1.49 15.17 20.67
CA VAL A 1125 0.40 14.24 21.02
C VAL A 1125 -0.10 13.42 19.82
N GLY A 1126 -0.71 12.27 20.09
CA GLY A 1126 -1.30 11.38 19.09
C GLY A 1126 -0.27 10.55 18.32
N LYS A 1127 0.93 10.38 18.88
CA LYS A 1127 2.07 9.73 18.23
C LYS A 1127 2.50 8.40 18.88
N ILE A 1128 1.85 8.00 19.98
CA ILE A 1128 2.12 6.78 20.77
C ILE A 1128 0.86 6.05 21.24
#